data_AF-A0A2K8U919-F1
#
_entry.id   AF-A0A2K8U919-F1
#
_cell.length_a   1.000
_cell.length_b   1.000
_cell.length_c   1.000
_cell.angle_alpha   90.00
_cell.angle_beta   90.00
_cell.angle_gamma   90.00
#
_symmetry.space_group_name_H-M   'P 1'
#
loop_
_entity.id
_entity.type
_entity.pdbx_description
1 polymer ?
#
loop_
_entity_poly.entity_id
_entity_poly.type
_entity_poly.pdbx_seq_one_letter_code
_entity_poly.pdbx_strand_id
1 'polypeptide(L)'
;MKIPSVAKSSLPRASRRAGWLSRCLLCLAAICGGAVAAAPAPDQVPERFELRLPEGQAMAFRAVWLGIDGGHLFAARTIKLGSREPSPKYKERLVETLLSGGFVGSRNAKPDWFYYLAETEVTEGQWSVVMRWLDQQEQRPPRPAVISKLPKTAVTLAEVQQFIEALNTWMLTNERAQLPRWRGADAFARLPTEAEWVFAARGGLPTLENNPDVFDRPHPYADTLSNHEWYRETAGNRLQDAGSLKPNALGLYDLIGNAEELTLSLFGPEYQQGRFGQLAICGGNFSVKASDLSAALRTEAISHDDQGHLVRPAKVGLRLALTTRISSVRATPDELDREFSDYQGRSALTRPGLVGQNSPATQAEQDKCQFLSDQGRRLESDFERCTAELKSLAADDTRVSTESAQRLAGLEARNRELEVSGIALAVRAKELRAETDRCVSDQKRFVDSSATGRQCAEGLTRCQLDLTSINDRERNARLDLDRATAERQTLMARVAVLEARDIPPAKCPVSEGDANRKEEEIADLRRRILQFDHELAKNAGRVRAVEKRYIEALMRQASANASFGWERLARWNHEYTASDRRDPVLKRQVFDAGERYVADYLTLVQQLADETMPELFPEVKAELSAWLLARDKPQQRKTLDLLERHLHELRTGRPLRLEELVKSFSNAPEMN
;
A
#
# COMPACT_ATOMS: atom_id res chain seq x y z
N MET A 1 35.67 -25.50 -60.91
CA MET A 1 34.86 -24.85 -61.97
C MET A 1 33.40 -25.13 -61.65
N LYS A 2 32.51 -24.13 -61.77
CA LYS A 2 31.05 -24.27 -61.59
C LYS A 2 30.50 -25.50 -62.33
N ILE A 3 29.36 -26.04 -61.89
CA ILE A 3 28.14 -26.39 -62.68
C ILE A 3 27.25 -27.43 -61.94
N PRO A 4 25.92 -27.45 -62.17
CA PRO A 4 24.89 -27.54 -61.12
C PRO A 4 23.82 -28.66 -61.28
N SER A 5 22.82 -28.62 -60.39
CA SER A 5 21.40 -29.03 -60.53
C SER A 5 21.02 -30.51 -60.75
N VAL A 6 20.02 -30.99 -60.00
CA VAL A 6 18.66 -31.39 -60.45
C VAL A 6 18.01 -32.43 -59.50
N ALA A 7 16.81 -32.05 -59.04
CA ALA A 7 15.56 -32.79 -58.74
C ALA A 7 15.48 -34.29 -58.30
N LYS A 8 14.65 -34.46 -57.24
CA LYS A 8 13.48 -35.36 -57.03
C LYS A 8 13.62 -36.91 -56.99
N SER A 9 13.17 -37.47 -55.86
CA SER A 9 12.37 -38.72 -55.73
C SER A 9 11.70 -38.74 -54.33
N SER A 10 10.38 -38.60 -54.17
CA SER A 10 9.25 -39.55 -54.35
C SER A 10 9.14 -40.66 -53.30
N LEU A 11 8.13 -40.60 -52.42
CA LEU A 11 7.51 -41.74 -51.69
C LEU A 11 6.01 -41.40 -51.40
N PRO A 12 5.12 -42.38 -51.16
CA PRO A 12 3.82 -42.48 -51.85
C PRO A 12 2.56 -42.28 -50.98
N ARG A 13 1.41 -42.21 -51.65
CA ARG A 13 0.03 -42.09 -51.11
C ARG A 13 -0.59 -43.45 -50.73
N ALA A 14 -1.43 -43.45 -49.69
CA ALA A 14 -2.75 -44.12 -49.52
C ALA A 14 -2.93 -44.62 -48.07
N SER A 15 -4.10 -44.71 -47.42
CA SER A 15 -5.40 -44.06 -47.50
C SER A 15 -6.20 -44.53 -46.26
N ARG A 16 -6.90 -43.59 -45.61
CA ARG A 16 -8.16 -43.69 -44.81
C ARG A 16 -8.33 -44.77 -43.72
N ARG A 17 -8.49 -44.29 -42.47
CA ARG A 17 -9.60 -44.53 -41.49
C ARG A 17 -9.23 -43.74 -40.21
N ALA A 18 -9.68 -42.50 -40.03
CA ALA A 18 -10.96 -42.09 -39.46
C ALA A 18 -11.21 -42.65 -38.04
N GLY A 19 -11.11 -41.78 -37.04
CA GLY A 19 -11.59 -42.00 -35.68
C GLY A 19 -10.59 -41.48 -34.63
N TRP A 20 -11.02 -40.49 -33.84
CA TRP A 20 -10.36 -39.97 -32.63
C TRP A 20 -9.22 -38.96 -32.84
N LEU A 21 -9.56 -37.72 -33.25
CA LEU A 21 -8.84 -36.49 -32.89
C LEU A 21 -9.65 -35.25 -33.33
N SER A 22 -10.89 -35.13 -32.84
CA SER A 22 -11.74 -33.95 -33.07
C SER A 22 -12.34 -33.41 -31.76
N ARG A 23 -11.56 -33.46 -30.67
CA ARG A 23 -11.97 -32.90 -29.36
C ARG A 23 -10.92 -32.06 -28.62
N CYS A 24 -9.76 -31.77 -29.23
CA CYS A 24 -8.73 -30.92 -28.59
C CYS A 24 -8.38 -29.62 -29.33
N LEU A 25 -9.17 -29.20 -30.33
CA LEU A 25 -8.92 -27.97 -31.10
C LEU A 25 -10.05 -26.95 -31.04
N LEU A 26 -10.88 -27.00 -29.99
CA LEU A 26 -12.03 -26.10 -29.78
C LEU A 26 -12.12 -25.48 -28.38
N CYS A 27 -11.04 -25.52 -27.58
CA CYS A 27 -10.99 -24.84 -26.27
C CYS A 27 -9.86 -23.80 -26.11
N LEU A 28 -9.17 -23.42 -27.20
CA LEU A 28 -8.15 -22.36 -27.18
C LEU A 28 -8.54 -21.10 -27.99
N ALA A 29 -9.83 -20.96 -28.32
CA ALA A 29 -10.38 -19.82 -29.03
C ALA A 29 -11.48 -19.07 -28.23
N ALA A 30 -11.53 -19.23 -26.90
CA ALA A 30 -12.63 -18.67 -26.09
C ALA A 30 -12.21 -17.84 -24.84
N ILE A 31 -10.92 -17.48 -24.65
CA ILE A 31 -10.50 -16.58 -23.55
C ILE A 31 -9.52 -15.49 -24.03
N CYS A 32 -9.64 -15.05 -25.28
CA CYS A 32 -8.98 -13.82 -25.77
C CYS A 32 -9.99 -12.99 -26.57
N GLY A 33 -11.13 -12.69 -25.95
CA GLY A 33 -12.14 -11.75 -26.44
C GLY A 33 -12.00 -10.38 -25.78
N GLY A 34 -10.77 -9.90 -25.55
CA GLY A 34 -10.52 -8.50 -25.27
C GLY A 34 -10.18 -7.83 -26.60
N ALA A 35 -11.10 -7.03 -27.14
CA ALA A 35 -10.84 -6.25 -28.33
C ALA A 35 -9.62 -5.35 -28.07
N VAL A 36 -8.47 -5.69 -28.66
CA VAL A 36 -7.37 -4.73 -28.81
C VAL A 36 -7.92 -3.67 -29.75
N ALA A 37 -8.24 -2.50 -29.20
CA ALA A 37 -8.60 -1.35 -30.01
C ALA A 37 -7.47 -1.11 -31.01
N ALA A 38 -7.79 -1.22 -32.30
CA ALA A 38 -6.89 -0.82 -33.36
C ALA A 38 -6.50 0.65 -33.14
N ALA A 39 -5.24 1.00 -33.45
CA ALA A 39 -4.83 2.40 -33.47
C ALA A 39 -5.83 3.20 -34.33
N PRO A 40 -6.28 4.38 -33.87
CA PRO A 40 -7.25 5.16 -34.62
C PRO A 40 -6.70 5.44 -36.02
N ALA A 41 -7.57 5.30 -37.02
CA ALA A 41 -7.27 5.67 -38.39
C ALA A 41 -6.83 7.15 -38.44
N PRO A 42 -6.00 7.57 -39.41
CA PRO A 42 -5.48 8.95 -39.53
C PRO A 42 -6.56 10.05 -39.58
N ASP A 43 -7.83 9.70 -39.79
CA ASP A 43 -8.98 10.61 -39.77
C ASP A 43 -9.61 10.83 -38.37
N GLN A 44 -9.09 10.23 -37.31
CA GLN A 44 -9.60 10.39 -35.92
C GLN A 44 -8.54 10.95 -34.96
N VAL A 45 -7.75 11.92 -35.42
CA VAL A 45 -6.95 12.72 -34.49
C VAL A 45 -7.88 13.71 -33.78
N PRO A 46 -8.05 13.62 -32.45
CA PRO A 46 -8.95 14.52 -31.75
C PRO A 46 -8.38 15.94 -31.67
N GLU A 47 -9.21 16.96 -31.92
CA GLU A 47 -8.81 18.37 -31.74
C GLU A 47 -8.40 18.69 -30.29
N ARG A 48 -8.93 17.91 -29.34
CA ARG A 48 -8.63 17.98 -27.91
C ARG A 48 -8.26 16.60 -27.38
N PHE A 49 -7.08 16.47 -26.78
CA PHE A 49 -6.62 15.25 -26.11
C PHE A 49 -6.60 15.46 -24.60
N GLU A 50 -7.15 14.53 -23.84
CA GLU A 50 -7.16 14.58 -22.36
C GLU A 50 -6.31 13.46 -21.79
N LEU A 51 -5.22 13.84 -21.13
CA LEU A 51 -4.31 12.93 -20.44
C LEU A 51 -4.77 12.73 -18.99
N ARG A 52 -5.00 11.48 -18.60
CA ARG A 52 -5.24 11.12 -17.20
C ARG A 52 -3.94 11.10 -16.42
N LEU A 53 -3.93 11.80 -15.30
CA LEU A 53 -2.82 11.87 -14.35
C LEU A 53 -3.08 10.91 -13.17
N PRO A 54 -2.07 10.69 -12.31
CA PRO A 54 -2.30 9.98 -11.05
C PRO A 54 -3.46 10.58 -10.25
N GLU A 55 -4.10 9.74 -9.44
CA GLU A 55 -5.17 10.17 -8.51
C GLU A 55 -6.40 10.80 -9.19
N GLY A 56 -6.62 10.51 -10.48
CA GLY A 56 -7.83 10.90 -11.21
C GLY A 56 -7.84 12.36 -11.70
N GLN A 57 -6.75 13.10 -11.52
CA GLN A 57 -6.53 14.41 -12.15
C GLN A 57 -6.37 14.27 -13.68
N ALA A 58 -6.52 15.37 -14.41
CA ALA A 58 -6.40 15.38 -15.86
C ALA A 58 -5.69 16.63 -16.38
N MET A 59 -5.07 16.50 -17.55
CA MET A 59 -4.48 17.60 -18.31
C MET A 59 -4.98 17.54 -19.74
N ALA A 60 -5.53 18.65 -20.23
CA ALA A 60 -6.07 18.73 -21.57
C ALA A 60 -5.10 19.46 -22.51
N PHE A 61 -5.08 19.03 -23.76
CA PHE A 61 -4.23 19.53 -24.83
C PHE A 61 -5.05 19.82 -26.08
N ARG A 62 -4.67 20.85 -26.84
CA ARG A 62 -5.27 21.23 -28.13
C ARG A 62 -4.31 20.96 -29.27
N ALA A 63 -4.84 20.45 -30.37
CA ALA A 63 -4.08 20.31 -31.62
C ALA A 63 -3.82 21.69 -32.23
N VAL A 64 -2.55 22.04 -32.40
CA VAL A 64 -2.09 23.25 -33.08
C VAL A 64 -1.66 22.88 -34.50
N TRP A 65 -2.59 23.01 -35.44
CA TRP A 65 -2.37 22.73 -36.86
C TRP A 65 -1.43 23.76 -37.48
N LEU A 66 -0.62 23.31 -38.45
CA LEU A 66 0.46 24.13 -39.04
C LEU A 66 0.22 24.54 -40.49
N GLY A 67 -0.65 23.83 -41.22
CA GLY A 67 -0.91 24.10 -42.63
C GLY A 67 0.30 23.71 -43.48
N ILE A 68 0.95 22.62 -43.10
CA ILE A 68 2.13 22.06 -43.75
C ILE A 68 1.71 20.70 -44.30
N ASP A 69 2.07 20.41 -45.55
CA ASP A 69 1.79 19.12 -46.17
C ASP A 69 2.33 17.96 -45.31
N GLY A 70 1.42 17.16 -44.77
CA GLY A 70 1.72 15.98 -43.96
C GLY A 70 2.31 14.81 -44.74
N GLY A 71 2.43 14.92 -46.06
CA GLY A 71 3.10 13.94 -46.92
C GLY A 71 4.63 13.98 -46.84
N HIS A 72 5.21 15.05 -46.30
CA HIS A 72 6.66 15.27 -46.27
C HIS A 72 7.22 15.26 -44.86
N LEU A 73 8.21 14.39 -44.59
CA LEU A 73 8.71 14.08 -43.23
C LEU A 73 9.43 15.25 -42.55
N PHE A 74 10.23 16.00 -43.30
CA PHE A 74 11.01 17.13 -42.79
C PHE A 74 10.39 18.47 -43.18
N ALA A 75 9.10 18.48 -43.52
CA ALA A 75 8.42 19.70 -43.85
C ALA A 75 8.35 20.65 -42.64
N ALA A 76 8.60 21.92 -42.92
CA ALA A 76 8.56 22.98 -41.93
C ALA A 76 7.96 24.24 -42.57
N ARG A 77 7.28 25.02 -41.75
CA ARG A 77 6.75 26.33 -42.11
C ARG A 77 7.72 27.40 -41.65
N THR A 78 8.00 28.37 -42.52
CA THR A 78 8.64 29.61 -42.10
C THR A 78 7.64 30.48 -41.34
N ILE A 79 7.97 30.86 -40.12
CA ILE A 79 7.21 31.81 -39.31
C ILE A 79 8.12 32.96 -38.88
N LYS A 80 7.52 34.09 -38.49
CA LYS A 80 8.24 35.24 -37.94
C LYS A 80 8.03 35.33 -36.43
N LEU A 81 9.12 35.32 -35.67
CA LEU A 81 9.12 35.57 -34.23
C LEU A 81 9.55 37.01 -33.94
N GLY A 82 9.08 37.59 -32.83
CA GLY A 82 9.33 38.99 -32.47
C GLY A 82 8.24 39.96 -32.95
N SER A 83 8.39 41.24 -32.62
CA SER A 83 7.41 42.28 -32.95
C SER A 83 7.69 42.92 -34.31
N ARG A 84 6.62 43.22 -35.06
CA ARG A 84 6.69 44.07 -36.26
C ARG A 84 6.71 45.55 -35.92
N GLU A 85 6.29 45.92 -34.71
CA GLU A 85 6.36 47.31 -34.27
C GLU A 85 7.83 47.69 -34.04
N PRO A 86 8.24 48.92 -34.41
CA PRO A 86 9.59 49.41 -34.14
C PRO A 86 9.87 49.40 -32.63
N SER A 87 10.51 48.34 -32.14
CA SER A 87 10.91 48.21 -30.74
C SER A 87 12.42 48.46 -30.60
N PRO A 88 12.86 49.39 -29.73
CA PRO A 88 14.27 49.55 -29.42
C PRO A 88 14.83 48.36 -28.61
N LYS A 89 13.98 47.44 -28.13
CA LYS A 89 14.38 46.26 -27.36
C LYS A 89 14.98 45.23 -28.31
N TYR A 90 16.31 45.07 -28.29
CA TYR A 90 17.04 44.12 -29.15
C TYR A 90 16.49 42.69 -29.10
N LYS A 91 15.92 42.30 -27.95
CA LYS A 91 15.35 40.97 -27.72
C LYS A 91 14.03 40.71 -28.46
N GLU A 92 13.31 41.72 -28.95
CA GLU A 92 11.98 41.54 -29.57
C GLU A 92 11.99 41.75 -31.09
N ARG A 93 13.18 41.73 -31.72
CA ARG A 93 13.31 41.92 -33.17
C ARG A 93 12.63 40.81 -33.95
N LEU A 94 12.06 41.19 -35.10
CA LEU A 94 11.43 40.26 -36.02
C LEU A 94 12.48 39.38 -36.70
N VAL A 95 12.38 38.06 -36.55
CA VAL A 95 13.30 37.07 -37.14
C VAL A 95 12.50 35.92 -37.73
N GLU A 96 12.92 35.42 -38.89
CA GLU A 96 12.34 34.22 -39.50
C GLU A 96 12.91 32.95 -38.87
N THR A 97 12.05 31.98 -38.58
CA THR A 97 12.42 30.67 -38.06
C THR A 97 11.56 29.57 -38.68
N LEU A 98 11.89 28.31 -38.41
CA LEU A 98 11.13 27.15 -38.83
C LEU A 98 10.25 26.63 -37.69
N LEU A 99 9.03 26.24 -38.04
CA LEU A 99 8.08 25.53 -37.20
C LEU A 99 7.72 24.21 -37.88
N SER A 100 7.73 23.12 -37.14
CA SER A 100 7.36 21.78 -37.63
C SER A 100 6.47 21.07 -36.61
N GLY A 101 5.79 20.02 -37.06
CA GLY A 101 4.82 19.28 -36.26
C GLY A 101 5.40 18.02 -35.63
N GLY A 102 4.65 17.44 -34.71
CA GLY A 102 4.96 16.15 -34.09
C GLY A 102 4.12 14.99 -34.63
N PHE A 103 3.01 15.29 -35.29
CA PHE A 103 2.02 14.35 -35.75
C PHE A 103 1.45 14.80 -37.09
N VAL A 104 0.96 13.85 -37.88
CA VAL A 104 0.16 14.13 -39.07
C VAL A 104 -1.25 13.62 -38.84
N GLY A 105 -2.23 14.49 -39.10
CA GLY A 105 -3.66 14.17 -39.10
C GLY A 105 -4.34 14.72 -40.35
N SER A 106 -5.67 14.59 -40.41
CA SER A 106 -6.47 15.05 -41.55
C SER A 106 -7.14 16.39 -41.25
N ARG A 107 -6.77 17.47 -41.97
CA ARG A 107 -7.44 18.78 -41.94
C ARG A 107 -7.95 19.12 -43.33
N ASN A 108 -9.25 19.43 -43.47
CA ASN A 108 -9.89 19.67 -44.77
C ASN A 108 -9.64 18.54 -45.79
N ALA A 109 -9.70 17.28 -45.33
CA ALA A 109 -9.41 16.07 -46.11
C ALA A 109 -8.00 16.01 -46.72
N LYS A 110 -7.04 16.74 -46.14
CA LYS A 110 -5.62 16.71 -46.52
C LYS A 110 -4.74 16.39 -45.32
N PRO A 111 -3.63 15.67 -45.50
CA PRO A 111 -2.67 15.45 -44.43
C PRO A 111 -2.04 16.79 -44.02
N ASP A 112 -2.10 17.10 -42.73
CA ASP A 112 -1.54 18.32 -42.16
C ASP A 112 -0.76 18.00 -40.89
N TRP A 113 0.35 18.69 -40.71
CA TRP A 113 1.17 18.59 -39.52
C TRP A 113 0.56 19.38 -38.36
N PHE A 114 0.67 18.83 -37.15
CA PHE A 114 0.30 19.51 -35.92
C PHE A 114 1.14 19.01 -34.74
N TYR A 115 1.10 19.75 -33.63
CA TYR A 115 1.54 19.29 -32.32
C TYR A 115 0.44 19.58 -31.30
N TYR A 116 0.51 18.96 -30.13
CA TYR A 116 -0.42 19.28 -29.04
C TYR A 116 0.22 20.29 -28.09
N LEU A 117 -0.55 21.26 -27.62
CA LEU A 117 -0.15 22.18 -26.56
C LEU A 117 -1.20 22.16 -25.44
N ALA A 118 -0.76 22.15 -24.18
CA ALA A 118 -1.67 22.11 -23.03
C ALA A 118 -2.59 23.34 -23.02
N GLU A 119 -3.88 23.15 -22.67
CA GLU A 119 -4.90 24.21 -22.66
C GLU A 119 -4.53 25.37 -21.73
N THR A 120 -3.89 25.08 -20.62
CA THR A 120 -3.48 26.02 -19.57
C THR A 120 -2.01 25.82 -19.20
N GLU A 121 -1.48 26.68 -18.34
CA GLU A 121 -0.25 26.36 -17.59
C GLU A 121 -0.45 25.08 -16.76
N VAL A 122 0.66 24.40 -16.45
CA VAL A 122 0.64 23.30 -15.47
C VAL A 122 0.24 23.87 -14.13
N THR A 123 -0.84 23.35 -13.56
CA THR A 123 -1.35 23.81 -12.27
C THR A 123 -0.60 23.17 -11.09
N GLU A 124 -0.67 23.80 -9.92
CA GLU A 124 -0.14 23.24 -8.68
C GLU A 124 -0.73 21.87 -8.34
N GLY A 125 -2.01 21.64 -8.65
CA GLY A 125 -2.67 20.34 -8.47
C GLY A 125 -2.12 19.27 -9.41
N GLN A 126 -1.98 19.57 -10.70
CA GLN A 126 -1.39 18.66 -11.69
C GLN A 126 0.07 18.33 -11.33
N TRP A 127 0.84 19.33 -10.89
CA TRP A 127 2.19 19.13 -10.38
C TRP A 127 2.20 18.20 -9.17
N SER A 128 1.33 18.44 -8.19
CA SER A 128 1.28 17.68 -6.93
C SER A 128 1.07 16.19 -7.18
N VAL A 129 0.11 15.81 -8.03
CA VAL A 129 -0.21 14.38 -8.26
C VAL A 129 0.93 13.63 -8.96
N VAL A 130 1.59 14.25 -9.95
CA VAL A 130 2.71 13.62 -10.68
C VAL A 130 3.92 13.50 -9.76
N MET A 131 4.23 14.55 -9.01
CA MET A 131 5.41 14.59 -8.17
C MET A 131 5.27 13.70 -6.94
N ARG A 132 4.08 13.57 -6.37
CA ARG A 132 3.79 12.59 -5.31
C ARG A 132 3.84 11.16 -5.82
N TRP A 133 3.36 10.91 -7.03
CA TRP A 133 3.53 9.61 -7.67
C TRP A 133 5.02 9.27 -7.83
N LEU A 134 5.84 10.22 -8.27
CA LEU A 134 7.30 10.03 -8.34
C LEU A 134 7.90 9.69 -6.98
N ASP A 135 7.51 10.42 -5.91
CA ASP A 135 8.02 10.14 -4.55
C ASP A 135 7.70 8.70 -4.13
N GLN A 136 6.51 8.19 -4.46
CA GLN A 136 6.12 6.81 -4.18
C GLN A 136 6.99 5.81 -4.95
N GLN A 137 7.27 6.06 -6.23
CA GLN A 137 8.15 5.19 -7.03
C GLN A 137 9.59 5.16 -6.47
N GLU A 138 10.08 6.31 -6.00
CA GLU A 138 11.43 6.44 -5.44
C GLU A 138 11.50 6.13 -3.94
N GLN A 139 10.40 5.64 -3.34
CA GLN A 139 10.30 5.32 -1.90
C GLN A 139 10.67 6.50 -1.00
N ARG A 140 10.41 7.72 -1.48
CA ARG A 140 10.59 8.96 -0.72
C ARG A 140 9.32 9.27 0.07
N PRO A 141 9.42 9.97 1.20
CA PRO A 141 8.25 10.48 1.91
C PRO A 141 7.39 11.31 0.93
N PRO A 142 6.10 10.97 0.73
CA PRO A 142 5.28 11.65 -0.25
C PRO A 142 5.07 13.11 0.17
N ARG A 143 5.28 14.04 -0.77
CA ARG A 143 4.93 15.45 -0.58
C ARG A 143 3.43 15.61 -0.24
N PRO A 144 3.01 16.69 0.45
CA PRO A 144 1.61 16.93 0.74
C PRO A 144 0.78 17.10 -0.55
N ALA A 145 -0.45 16.60 -0.54
CA ALA A 145 -1.38 16.80 -1.63
C ALA A 145 -1.77 18.28 -1.72
N VAL A 146 -1.71 18.84 -2.92
CA VAL A 146 -2.16 20.20 -3.21
C VAL A 146 -3.32 20.11 -4.19
N ILE A 147 -4.43 20.75 -3.84
CA ILE A 147 -5.60 20.88 -4.71
C ILE A 147 -5.72 22.36 -5.04
N SER A 148 -5.22 22.76 -6.20
CA SER A 148 -5.18 24.15 -6.64
C SER A 148 -5.13 24.22 -8.15
N LYS A 149 -5.82 25.22 -8.72
CA LYS A 149 -5.79 25.54 -10.16
C LYS A 149 -4.83 26.68 -10.47
N LEU A 150 -4.12 27.22 -9.48
CA LEU A 150 -3.09 28.22 -9.72
C LEU A 150 -1.96 27.61 -10.56
N PRO A 151 -1.32 28.39 -11.46
CA PRO A 151 -0.13 27.96 -12.18
C PRO A 151 0.97 27.55 -11.21
N LYS A 152 1.66 26.46 -11.53
CA LYS A 152 2.82 26.02 -10.78
C LYS A 152 4.02 26.89 -11.13
N THR A 153 4.37 27.79 -10.21
CA THR A 153 5.57 28.63 -10.28
C THR A 153 6.54 28.31 -9.12
N ALA A 154 7.59 29.13 -8.97
CA ALA A 154 8.60 28.98 -7.92
C ALA A 154 9.30 27.61 -7.95
N VAL A 155 9.65 27.17 -9.15
CA VAL A 155 10.39 25.92 -9.41
C VAL A 155 11.69 26.22 -10.15
N THR A 156 12.69 25.38 -9.90
CA THR A 156 13.97 25.39 -10.61
C THR A 156 13.86 24.67 -11.95
N LEU A 157 14.82 24.91 -12.84
CA LEU A 157 14.89 24.21 -14.13
C LEU A 157 15.01 22.68 -13.96
N ALA A 158 15.75 22.22 -12.94
CA ALA A 158 15.91 20.80 -12.65
C ALA A 158 14.59 20.16 -12.16
N GLU A 159 13.85 20.85 -11.30
CA GLU A 159 12.53 20.39 -10.83
C GLU A 159 11.54 20.28 -11.99
N VAL A 160 11.58 21.21 -12.95
CA VAL A 160 10.76 21.16 -14.18
C VAL A 160 11.07 19.90 -15.01
N GLN A 161 12.36 19.60 -15.23
CA GLN A 161 12.75 18.40 -15.97
C GLN A 161 12.36 17.12 -15.22
N GLN A 162 12.51 17.10 -13.89
CA GLN A 162 12.07 15.97 -13.06
C GLN A 162 10.55 15.74 -13.18
N PHE A 163 9.74 16.81 -13.19
CA PHE A 163 8.31 16.69 -13.42
C PHE A 163 7.97 16.14 -14.81
N ILE A 164 8.64 16.63 -15.86
CA ILE A 164 8.44 16.14 -17.24
C ILE A 164 8.84 14.67 -17.37
N GLU A 165 9.95 14.27 -16.75
CA GLU A 165 10.41 12.88 -16.74
C GLU A 165 9.42 11.96 -16.00
N ALA A 166 8.95 12.38 -14.83
CA ALA A 166 7.93 11.65 -14.08
C ALA A 166 6.63 11.53 -14.89
N LEU A 167 6.18 12.61 -15.51
CA LEU A 167 4.98 12.62 -16.35
C LEU A 167 5.12 11.67 -17.55
N ASN A 168 6.24 11.73 -18.27
CA ASN A 168 6.50 10.82 -19.39
C ASN A 168 6.56 9.36 -18.95
N THR A 169 7.14 9.10 -17.77
CA THR A 169 7.18 7.75 -17.21
C THR A 169 5.76 7.27 -16.89
N TRP A 170 4.94 8.08 -16.23
CA TRP A 170 3.53 7.77 -15.99
C TRP A 170 2.76 7.50 -17.29
N MET A 171 2.88 8.39 -18.27
CA MET A 171 2.26 8.27 -19.59
C MET A 171 2.58 6.93 -20.26
N LEU A 172 3.85 6.53 -20.26
CA LEU A 172 4.32 5.31 -20.94
C LEU A 172 4.05 4.03 -20.16
N THR A 173 3.82 4.10 -18.85
CA THR A 173 3.58 2.93 -18.00
C THR A 173 2.10 2.68 -17.74
N ASN A 174 1.29 3.73 -17.62
CA ASN A 174 -0.12 3.65 -17.21
C ASN A 174 -1.08 4.01 -18.34
N GLU A 175 -0.72 4.97 -19.20
CA GLU A 175 -1.64 5.56 -20.20
C GLU A 175 -1.24 5.25 -21.66
N ARG A 176 -0.27 4.35 -21.87
CA ARG A 176 0.41 4.16 -23.16
C ARG A 176 -0.54 3.86 -24.32
N ALA A 177 -1.61 3.10 -24.06
CA ALA A 177 -2.59 2.72 -25.08
C ALA A 177 -3.46 3.91 -25.55
N GLN A 178 -3.62 4.93 -24.71
CA GLN A 178 -4.44 6.11 -24.99
C GLN A 178 -3.63 7.27 -25.58
N LEU A 179 -2.29 7.19 -25.54
CA LEU A 179 -1.42 8.24 -26.06
C LEU A 179 -1.62 8.44 -27.58
N PRO A 180 -1.59 9.69 -28.06
CA PRO A 180 -1.50 9.96 -29.48
C PRO A 180 -0.25 9.28 -30.07
N ARG A 181 -0.39 8.74 -31.28
CA ARG A 181 0.68 8.03 -31.97
C ARG A 181 0.74 8.46 -33.42
N TRP A 182 1.95 8.47 -33.98
CA TRP A 182 2.13 8.61 -35.41
C TRP A 182 3.21 7.66 -35.91
N ARG A 183 2.88 6.86 -36.93
CA ARG A 183 3.74 5.82 -37.52
C ARG A 183 4.47 4.96 -36.48
N GLY A 184 3.79 4.59 -35.41
CA GLY A 184 4.32 3.71 -34.35
C GLY A 184 5.14 4.41 -33.26
N ALA A 185 5.34 5.72 -33.34
CA ALA A 185 5.95 6.50 -32.27
C ALA A 185 4.88 6.95 -31.25
N ASP A 186 5.13 6.68 -29.96
CA ASP A 186 4.32 7.17 -28.84
C ASP A 186 4.59 8.67 -28.60
N ALA A 187 3.55 9.41 -28.21
CA ALA A 187 3.69 10.80 -27.76
C ALA A 187 4.53 10.90 -26.49
N PHE A 188 5.29 12.00 -26.36
CA PHE A 188 5.96 12.39 -25.13
C PHE A 188 5.77 13.89 -24.87
N ALA A 189 5.76 14.27 -23.59
CA ALA A 189 5.67 15.63 -23.12
C ALA A 189 7.05 16.31 -23.04
N ARG A 190 7.10 17.60 -23.37
CA ARG A 190 8.25 18.49 -23.17
C ARG A 190 7.78 19.93 -23.02
N LEU A 191 8.70 20.82 -22.66
CA LEU A 191 8.46 22.26 -22.85
C LEU A 191 8.28 22.56 -24.36
N PRO A 192 7.40 23.50 -24.73
CA PRO A 192 7.31 23.98 -26.10
C PRO A 192 8.61 24.69 -26.49
N THR A 193 8.96 24.67 -27.76
CA THR A 193 9.94 25.61 -28.31
C THR A 193 9.33 27.01 -28.34
N GLU A 194 10.16 28.04 -28.36
CA GLU A 194 9.68 29.43 -28.49
C GLU A 194 8.86 29.63 -29.78
N ALA A 195 9.23 28.94 -30.87
CA ALA A 195 8.48 28.97 -32.13
C ALA A 195 7.06 28.39 -32.02
N GLU A 196 6.93 27.23 -31.39
CA GLU A 196 5.63 26.61 -31.10
C GLU A 196 4.80 27.48 -30.15
N TRP A 197 5.44 28.03 -29.12
CA TRP A 197 4.78 28.85 -28.13
C TRP A 197 4.20 30.13 -28.74
N VAL A 198 5.02 30.89 -29.48
CA VAL A 198 4.61 32.17 -30.09
C VAL A 198 3.55 31.96 -31.16
N PHE A 199 3.68 30.91 -31.98
CA PHE A 199 2.67 30.59 -32.99
C PHE A 199 1.31 30.30 -32.35
N ALA A 200 1.31 29.53 -31.25
CA ALA A 200 0.10 29.25 -30.49
C ALA A 200 -0.44 30.51 -29.77
N ALA A 201 0.42 31.33 -29.18
CA ALA A 201 0.05 32.59 -28.52
C ALA A 201 -0.57 33.61 -29.47
N ARG A 202 -0.22 33.56 -30.76
CA ARG A 202 -0.84 34.38 -31.83
C ARG A 202 -2.13 33.78 -32.39
N GLY A 203 -2.65 32.72 -31.78
CA GLY A 203 -3.88 32.05 -32.20
C GLY A 203 -3.73 31.18 -33.46
N GLY A 204 -2.49 30.83 -33.81
CA GLY A 204 -2.14 29.84 -34.84
C GLY A 204 -2.78 30.04 -36.21
N LEU A 205 -3.01 28.93 -36.90
CA LEU A 205 -3.63 28.94 -38.21
C LEU A 205 -5.00 29.63 -38.28
N PRO A 206 -5.94 29.42 -37.35
CA PRO A 206 -7.23 30.10 -37.41
C PRO A 206 -7.11 31.62 -37.46
N THR A 207 -6.17 32.20 -36.71
CA THR A 207 -5.93 33.65 -36.76
C THR A 207 -5.19 34.04 -38.02
N LEU A 208 -4.17 33.28 -38.42
CA LEU A 208 -3.36 33.55 -39.60
C LEU A 208 -4.15 33.46 -40.91
N GLU A 209 -5.07 32.50 -41.06
CA GLU A 209 -5.88 32.30 -42.26
C GLU A 209 -7.03 33.31 -42.35
N ASN A 210 -7.66 33.65 -41.21
CA ASN A 210 -8.80 34.57 -41.19
C ASN A 210 -8.39 36.05 -41.20
N ASN A 211 -7.32 36.41 -40.46
CA ASN A 211 -6.87 37.79 -40.35
C ASN A 211 -5.35 37.87 -40.09
N PRO A 212 -4.51 37.80 -41.14
CA PRO A 212 -3.05 37.87 -41.02
C PRO A 212 -2.56 39.11 -40.26
N ASP A 213 -3.26 40.24 -40.37
CA ASP A 213 -2.88 41.48 -39.69
C ASP A 213 -3.09 41.41 -38.17
N VAL A 214 -3.99 40.54 -37.69
CA VAL A 214 -4.19 40.28 -36.25
C VAL A 214 -3.11 39.33 -35.72
N PHE A 215 -2.69 38.35 -36.52
CA PHE A 215 -1.65 37.40 -36.13
C PHE A 215 -0.33 38.08 -35.75
N ASP A 216 -0.01 39.21 -36.39
CA ASP A 216 1.22 39.96 -36.16
C ASP A 216 1.12 41.05 -35.08
N ARG A 217 -0.05 41.21 -34.41
CA ARG A 217 -0.24 42.17 -33.30
C ARG A 217 0.45 41.69 -32.02
N PRO A 218 0.63 42.58 -31.02
CA PRO A 218 1.09 42.19 -29.69
C PRO A 218 0.27 41.04 -29.07
N HIS A 219 -1.04 40.98 -29.33
CA HIS A 219 -1.93 39.92 -28.90
C HIS A 219 -2.95 39.56 -30.00
N PRO A 220 -3.46 38.31 -30.04
CA PRO A 220 -4.34 37.84 -31.11
C PRO A 220 -5.81 38.24 -30.95
N TYR A 221 -6.15 39.00 -29.90
CA TYR A 221 -7.54 39.31 -29.54
C TYR A 221 -8.11 40.49 -30.34
N ALA A 222 -9.35 40.32 -30.79
CA ALA A 222 -10.14 41.38 -31.44
C ALA A 222 -10.99 42.19 -30.45
N ASP A 223 -11.21 41.68 -29.23
CA ASP A 223 -11.90 42.35 -28.13
C ASP A 223 -10.90 42.88 -27.07
N THR A 224 -11.40 43.26 -25.89
CA THR A 224 -10.58 43.80 -24.81
C THR A 224 -9.72 42.72 -24.15
N LEU A 225 -8.41 42.99 -24.03
CA LEU A 225 -7.41 42.11 -23.42
C LEU A 225 -7.82 41.53 -22.05
N SER A 226 -8.54 42.31 -21.23
CA SER A 226 -9.04 41.89 -19.92
C SER A 226 -10.03 40.71 -19.94
N ASN A 227 -10.60 40.38 -21.09
CA ASN A 227 -11.46 39.20 -21.24
C ASN A 227 -10.67 37.91 -21.42
N HIS A 228 -9.39 38.01 -21.75
CA HIS A 228 -8.56 36.90 -22.20
C HIS A 228 -7.35 36.66 -21.30
N GLU A 229 -6.78 37.71 -20.71
CA GLU A 229 -5.48 37.62 -20.03
C GLU A 229 -5.47 38.28 -18.65
N TRP A 230 -4.68 37.68 -17.75
CA TRP A 230 -4.37 38.21 -16.43
C TRP A 230 -3.09 39.03 -16.45
N TYR A 231 -3.19 40.32 -16.18
CA TYR A 231 -2.05 41.25 -16.17
C TYR A 231 -2.25 42.28 -15.06
N ARG A 232 -1.33 43.23 -14.89
CA ARG A 232 -1.27 44.09 -13.69
C ARG A 232 -2.60 44.72 -13.30
N GLU A 233 -3.33 45.26 -14.28
CA GLU A 233 -4.58 45.97 -14.05
C GLU A 233 -5.77 45.03 -13.77
N THR A 234 -5.71 43.74 -14.14
CA THR A 234 -6.83 42.79 -13.99
C THR A 234 -6.59 41.72 -12.94
N ALA A 235 -5.33 41.36 -12.67
CA ALA A 235 -4.96 40.21 -11.85
C ALA A 235 -4.83 40.50 -10.35
N GLY A 236 -5.03 41.76 -9.92
CA GLY A 236 -4.88 42.13 -8.50
C GLY A 236 -3.48 41.88 -7.93
N ASN A 237 -2.45 41.94 -8.80
CA ASN A 237 -1.05 41.68 -8.46
C ASN A 237 -0.78 40.29 -7.83
N ARG A 238 -1.51 39.26 -8.28
CA ARG A 238 -1.29 37.86 -7.88
C ARG A 238 -1.65 36.90 -9.02
N LEU A 239 -1.16 35.67 -8.94
CA LEU A 239 -1.59 34.57 -9.82
C LEU A 239 -3.11 34.36 -9.72
N GLN A 240 -3.72 33.97 -10.83
CA GLN A 240 -5.13 33.60 -10.92
C GLN A 240 -5.27 32.13 -11.32
N ASP A 241 -6.45 31.55 -11.02
CA ASP A 241 -6.76 30.19 -11.43
C ASP A 241 -6.67 30.05 -12.95
N ALA A 242 -5.88 29.08 -13.41
CA ALA A 242 -5.65 28.86 -14.83
C ALA A 242 -6.95 28.48 -15.55
N GLY A 243 -7.12 29.00 -16.77
CA GLY A 243 -8.30 28.76 -17.61
C GLY A 243 -9.57 29.50 -17.18
N SER A 244 -9.45 30.59 -16.40
CA SER A 244 -10.63 31.33 -15.88
C SER A 244 -11.18 32.42 -16.81
N LEU A 245 -10.44 32.77 -17.86
CA LEU A 245 -10.82 33.78 -18.86
C LEU A 245 -11.20 33.13 -20.20
N LYS A 246 -11.47 33.94 -21.24
CA LYS A 246 -11.74 33.40 -22.57
C LYS A 246 -10.45 32.91 -23.23
N PRO A 247 -10.45 31.76 -23.92
CA PRO A 247 -9.29 31.29 -24.64
C PRO A 247 -9.05 32.10 -25.92
N ASN A 248 -7.87 31.92 -26.53
CA ASN A 248 -7.60 32.36 -27.89
C ASN A 248 -8.29 31.46 -28.95
N ALA A 249 -8.05 31.74 -30.24
CA ALA A 249 -8.69 31.02 -31.36
C ALA A 249 -8.36 29.52 -31.42
N LEU A 250 -7.36 29.03 -30.68
CA LEU A 250 -7.00 27.61 -30.56
C LEU A 250 -7.64 26.92 -29.34
N GLY A 251 -8.36 27.66 -28.49
CA GLY A 251 -8.87 27.12 -27.23
C GLY A 251 -7.81 27.08 -26.11
N LEU A 252 -6.75 27.87 -26.23
CA LEU A 252 -5.68 27.98 -25.23
C LEU A 252 -5.88 29.22 -24.37
N TYR A 253 -5.63 29.10 -23.08
CA TYR A 253 -5.84 30.14 -22.06
C TYR A 253 -4.50 30.67 -21.54
N ASP A 254 -4.48 31.90 -21.02
CA ASP A 254 -3.39 32.44 -20.20
C ASP A 254 -1.99 32.38 -20.86
N LEU A 255 -1.90 32.55 -22.18
CA LEU A 255 -0.61 32.50 -22.88
C LEU A 255 0.18 33.79 -22.66
N ILE A 256 -0.45 34.96 -22.67
CA ILE A 256 0.25 36.23 -22.52
C ILE A 256 -0.22 36.93 -21.27
N GLY A 257 0.03 36.33 -20.11
CA GLY A 257 -0.45 36.79 -18.81
C GLY A 257 -0.26 35.74 -17.72
N ASN A 258 -0.88 35.96 -16.56
CA ASN A 258 -0.89 35.06 -15.41
C ASN A 258 0.51 34.64 -14.93
N ALA A 259 1.07 33.54 -15.44
CA ALA A 259 2.45 33.14 -15.23
C ALA A 259 3.28 33.22 -16.52
N GLU A 260 4.53 33.64 -16.38
CA GLU A 260 5.52 33.52 -17.45
C GLU A 260 5.82 32.04 -17.72
N GLU A 261 6.05 31.66 -18.98
CA GLU A 261 6.22 30.25 -19.34
C GLU A 261 7.63 29.93 -19.86
N LEU A 262 8.27 28.92 -19.25
CA LEU A 262 9.53 28.37 -19.74
C LEU A 262 9.35 27.66 -21.09
N THR A 263 10.32 27.87 -21.98
CA THR A 263 10.42 27.17 -23.27
C THR A 263 11.69 26.31 -23.33
N LEU A 264 11.72 25.36 -24.27
CA LEU A 264 12.89 24.53 -24.55
C LEU A 264 13.96 25.26 -25.40
N SER A 265 13.69 26.49 -25.82
CA SER A 265 14.62 27.29 -26.63
C SER A 265 15.64 27.99 -25.74
N LEU A 266 16.90 28.08 -26.21
CA LEU A 266 17.88 28.94 -25.58
C LEU A 266 17.57 30.41 -25.91
N PHE A 267 17.68 31.28 -24.92
CA PHE A 267 17.62 32.71 -25.08
C PHE A 267 18.83 33.20 -25.87
N GLY A 268 18.57 34.00 -26.91
CA GLY A 268 19.60 34.63 -27.72
C GLY A 268 19.06 35.92 -28.32
N PRO A 269 19.93 36.89 -28.67
CA PRO A 269 19.50 38.15 -29.28
C PRO A 269 18.75 37.93 -30.60
N GLU A 270 19.15 36.90 -31.34
CA GLU A 270 18.44 36.37 -32.50
C GLU A 270 18.09 34.90 -32.22
N TYR A 271 16.86 34.49 -32.53
CA TYR A 271 16.30 33.18 -32.17
C TYR A 271 17.11 31.97 -32.67
N GLN A 272 17.98 32.16 -33.66
CA GLN A 272 18.74 31.09 -34.33
C GLN A 272 20.25 31.38 -34.44
N GLN A 273 20.69 32.61 -34.16
CA GLN A 273 22.07 33.04 -34.41
C GLN A 273 22.60 33.91 -33.28
N GLY A 274 23.92 33.99 -33.19
CA GLY A 274 24.61 34.73 -32.14
C GLY A 274 24.89 33.89 -30.89
N ARG A 275 25.11 34.58 -29.76
CA ARG A 275 25.44 33.95 -28.49
C ARG A 275 24.16 33.52 -27.78
N PHE A 276 24.09 32.24 -27.41
CA PHE A 276 23.01 31.69 -26.61
C PHE A 276 23.34 31.72 -25.11
N GLY A 277 22.32 32.03 -24.32
CA GLY A 277 22.32 32.00 -22.86
C GLY A 277 21.54 30.80 -22.31
N GLN A 278 20.80 31.00 -21.21
CA GLN A 278 19.92 29.99 -20.62
C GLN A 278 18.60 29.84 -21.40
N LEU A 279 17.63 29.08 -20.87
CA LEU A 279 16.32 28.90 -21.51
C LEU A 279 15.56 30.23 -21.61
N ALA A 280 14.77 30.38 -22.68
CA ALA A 280 13.89 31.51 -22.89
C ALA A 280 12.57 31.34 -22.13
N ILE A 281 12.09 32.45 -21.59
CA ILE A 281 10.80 32.59 -20.90
C ILE A 281 9.91 33.52 -21.74
N CYS A 282 8.64 33.15 -21.94
CA CYS A 282 7.70 33.89 -22.79
C CYS A 282 6.43 34.35 -22.05
N GLY A 283 5.73 35.32 -22.64
CA GLY A 283 4.33 35.65 -22.33
C GLY A 283 4.09 36.73 -21.29
N GLY A 284 5.06 37.00 -20.41
CA GLY A 284 4.84 37.90 -19.29
C GLY A 284 3.93 37.27 -18.22
N ASN A 285 3.62 38.05 -17.19
CA ASN A 285 2.93 37.54 -16.00
C ASN A 285 1.92 38.56 -15.47
N PHE A 286 1.19 38.17 -14.43
CA PHE A 286 0.16 38.97 -13.74
C PHE A 286 0.59 40.38 -13.30
N SER A 287 1.89 40.68 -13.24
CA SER A 287 2.43 41.98 -12.82
C SER A 287 2.91 42.87 -13.97
N VAL A 288 2.84 42.40 -15.21
CA VAL A 288 3.20 43.17 -16.42
C VAL A 288 2.04 44.10 -16.81
N LYS A 289 2.34 45.31 -17.27
CA LYS A 289 1.32 46.27 -17.72
C LYS A 289 0.74 45.84 -19.07
N ALA A 290 -0.52 46.18 -19.33
CA ALA A 290 -1.16 45.92 -20.63
C ALA A 290 -0.32 46.38 -21.84
N SER A 291 0.33 47.55 -21.76
CA SER A 291 1.13 48.12 -22.85
C SER A 291 2.42 47.36 -23.16
N ASP A 292 2.92 46.56 -22.22
CA ASP A 292 4.15 45.78 -22.36
C ASP A 292 3.88 44.29 -22.62
N LEU A 293 2.62 43.87 -22.52
CA LEU A 293 2.20 42.48 -22.64
C LEU A 293 2.05 42.11 -24.13
N SER A 294 2.79 41.08 -24.56
CA SER A 294 2.71 40.62 -25.94
C SER A 294 3.20 39.19 -26.12
N ALA A 295 2.79 38.56 -27.21
CA ALA A 295 3.32 37.27 -27.65
C ALA A 295 4.81 37.32 -28.04
N ALA A 296 5.40 38.51 -28.19
CA ALA A 296 6.84 38.69 -28.44
C ALA A 296 7.64 38.93 -27.14
N LEU A 297 6.96 39.18 -26.01
CA LEU A 297 7.62 39.47 -24.75
C LEU A 297 8.37 38.23 -24.27
N ARG A 298 9.68 38.39 -24.10
CA ARG A 298 10.56 37.33 -23.63
C ARG A 298 11.65 37.82 -22.68
N THR A 299 12.11 36.90 -21.85
CA THR A 299 13.19 37.08 -20.87
C THR A 299 14.06 35.84 -20.82
N GLU A 300 15.23 35.97 -20.22
CA GLU A 300 16.15 34.86 -20.00
C GLU A 300 15.91 34.24 -18.62
N ALA A 301 15.93 32.92 -18.54
CA ALA A 301 15.88 32.21 -17.27
C ALA A 301 17.14 32.47 -16.45
N ILE A 302 16.95 32.73 -15.16
CA ILE A 302 18.04 32.89 -14.19
C ILE A 302 17.98 31.70 -13.25
N SER A 303 18.98 30.83 -13.33
CA SER A 303 19.08 29.64 -12.46
C SER A 303 19.70 29.94 -11.10
N HIS A 304 20.60 30.93 -11.02
CA HIS A 304 21.37 31.26 -9.84
C HIS A 304 21.41 32.77 -9.63
N ASP A 305 21.40 33.22 -8.37
CA ASP A 305 21.64 34.61 -8.02
C ASP A 305 23.15 34.94 -8.01
N ASP A 306 23.49 36.21 -7.76
CA ASP A 306 24.89 36.68 -7.72
C ASP A 306 25.70 36.05 -6.57
N GLN A 307 25.05 35.38 -5.61
CA GLN A 307 25.67 34.66 -4.50
C GLN A 307 25.80 33.16 -4.78
N GLY A 308 25.31 32.69 -5.94
CA GLY A 308 25.33 31.29 -6.35
C GLY A 308 24.19 30.44 -5.78
N HIS A 309 23.18 31.03 -5.15
CA HIS A 309 22.01 30.29 -4.68
C HIS A 309 21.03 29.99 -5.81
N LEU A 310 20.37 28.83 -5.73
CA LEU A 310 19.32 28.45 -6.67
C LEU A 310 18.14 29.42 -6.62
N VAL A 311 17.74 29.92 -7.78
CA VAL A 311 16.60 30.82 -7.93
C VAL A 311 15.34 30.01 -8.26
N ARG A 312 14.24 30.37 -7.60
CA ARG A 312 12.88 29.86 -7.84
C ARG A 312 11.97 31.02 -8.17
N PRO A 313 11.88 31.44 -9.45
CA PRO A 313 11.14 32.64 -9.80
C PRO A 313 9.64 32.47 -9.50
N ALA A 314 9.09 33.32 -8.65
CA ALA A 314 7.69 33.21 -8.19
C ALA A 314 6.64 33.42 -9.29
N LYS A 315 7.05 33.91 -10.46
CA LYS A 315 6.18 34.28 -11.58
C LYS A 315 6.36 33.40 -12.81
N VAL A 316 7.34 32.49 -12.78
CA VAL A 316 7.70 31.64 -13.93
C VAL A 316 7.20 30.23 -13.65
N GLY A 317 6.34 29.75 -14.53
CA GLY A 317 5.83 28.39 -14.58
C GLY A 317 6.15 27.72 -15.91
N LEU A 318 5.24 26.86 -16.36
CA LEU A 318 5.44 26.01 -17.52
C LEU A 318 4.11 25.61 -18.16
N ARG A 319 4.17 25.37 -19.47
CA ARG A 319 3.15 24.69 -20.26
C ARG A 319 3.81 23.53 -20.99
N LEU A 320 3.04 22.49 -21.29
CA LEU A 320 3.57 21.31 -21.96
C LEU A 320 3.09 21.20 -23.40
N ALA A 321 4.00 20.77 -24.27
CA ALA A 321 3.70 20.30 -25.60
C ALA A 321 3.82 18.78 -25.66
N LEU A 322 2.95 18.11 -26.43
CA LEU A 322 3.15 16.70 -26.82
C LEU A 322 3.60 16.62 -28.28
N THR A 323 4.57 15.75 -28.53
CA THR A 323 5.11 15.46 -29.86
C THR A 323 5.58 14.00 -29.95
N THR A 324 6.03 13.56 -31.12
CA THR A 324 6.67 12.24 -31.30
C THR A 324 8.17 12.38 -31.50
N ARG A 325 8.92 11.31 -31.19
CA ARG A 325 10.35 11.25 -31.47
C ARG A 325 10.56 10.87 -32.93
N ILE A 326 11.31 11.69 -33.67
CA ILE A 326 11.64 11.46 -35.09
C ILE A 326 12.26 10.06 -35.29
N SER A 327 13.20 9.66 -34.43
CA SER A 327 13.87 8.35 -34.53
C SER A 327 12.97 7.13 -34.26
N SER A 328 11.82 7.33 -33.59
CA SER A 328 10.85 6.28 -33.32
C SER A 328 9.78 6.15 -34.40
N VAL A 329 9.70 7.12 -35.31
CA VAL A 329 8.77 7.11 -36.45
C VAL A 329 9.22 6.02 -37.42
N ARG A 330 8.31 5.13 -37.80
CA ARG A 330 8.59 4.06 -38.78
C ARG A 330 8.65 4.62 -40.21
N ALA A 331 9.73 5.33 -40.52
CA ALA A 331 10.14 5.72 -41.88
C ALA A 331 11.12 4.69 -42.46
N THR A 332 11.14 4.51 -43.78
CA THR A 332 12.17 3.67 -44.42
C THR A 332 13.47 4.47 -44.61
N PRO A 333 14.65 3.81 -44.63
CA PRO A 333 15.92 4.47 -44.95
C PRO A 333 15.86 5.33 -46.22
N ASP A 334 15.33 4.77 -47.31
CA ASP A 334 15.18 5.49 -48.59
C ASP A 334 14.25 6.70 -48.52
N GLU A 335 13.21 6.61 -47.67
CA GLU A 335 12.28 7.73 -47.45
C GLU A 335 12.98 8.86 -46.70
N LEU A 336 13.76 8.56 -45.66
CA LEU A 336 14.50 9.56 -44.90
C LEU A 336 15.54 10.29 -45.76
N ASP A 337 16.34 9.55 -46.54
CA ASP A 337 17.37 10.17 -47.39
C ASP A 337 16.76 11.00 -48.54
N ARG A 338 15.66 10.51 -49.13
CA ARG A 338 14.91 11.26 -50.16
C ARG A 338 14.30 12.53 -49.59
N GLU A 339 13.52 12.41 -48.52
CA GLU A 339 12.84 13.55 -47.90
C GLU A 339 13.84 14.58 -47.35
N PHE A 340 14.99 14.13 -46.84
CA PHE A 340 16.03 15.04 -46.36
C PHE A 340 16.71 15.79 -47.50
N SER A 341 16.98 15.11 -48.62
CA SER A 341 17.51 15.73 -49.84
C SER A 341 16.54 16.78 -50.40
N ASP A 342 15.25 16.45 -50.47
CA ASP A 342 14.18 17.38 -50.84
C ASP A 342 14.10 18.58 -49.90
N TYR A 343 14.16 18.34 -48.58
CA TYR A 343 14.16 19.40 -47.57
C TYR A 343 15.38 20.33 -47.69
N GLN A 344 16.57 19.79 -47.97
CA GLN A 344 17.75 20.59 -48.23
C GLN A 344 17.56 21.52 -49.44
N GLY A 345 16.94 21.01 -50.51
CA GLY A 345 16.64 21.80 -51.71
C GLY A 345 15.57 22.88 -51.52
N ARG A 346 14.67 22.72 -50.53
CA ARG A 346 13.53 23.63 -50.28
C ARG A 346 13.77 24.68 -49.17
N SER A 347 14.86 24.57 -48.41
CA SER A 347 15.08 25.42 -47.24
C SER A 347 15.41 26.87 -47.57
N ALA A 348 14.59 27.81 -47.09
CA ALA A 348 14.76 29.24 -47.32
C ALA A 348 15.76 29.94 -46.36
N LEU A 349 16.11 29.35 -45.21
CA LEU A 349 17.04 29.96 -44.25
C LEU A 349 18.50 29.64 -44.56
N THR A 350 19.37 30.64 -44.45
CA THR A 350 20.83 30.51 -44.56
C THR A 350 21.37 29.65 -43.42
N ARG A 351 21.94 28.47 -43.74
CA ARG A 351 22.51 27.54 -42.76
C ARG A 351 24.04 27.61 -42.75
N PRO A 352 24.70 27.40 -41.60
CA PRO A 352 26.06 26.90 -41.59
C PRO A 352 26.12 25.60 -42.42
N GLY A 353 27.07 25.50 -43.35
CA GLY A 353 27.18 24.33 -44.24
C GLY A 353 27.41 23.03 -43.47
N LEU A 354 26.94 21.91 -44.03
CA LEU A 354 27.23 20.58 -43.48
C LEU A 354 28.73 20.29 -43.53
N VAL A 355 29.29 19.89 -42.39
CA VAL A 355 30.65 19.34 -42.30
C VAL A 355 30.53 17.86 -41.93
N GLY A 356 30.41 16.98 -42.93
CA GLY A 356 30.31 15.52 -42.72
C GLY A 356 29.56 14.76 -43.83
N GLN A 357 29.75 13.45 -43.90
CA GLN A 357 29.15 12.55 -44.91
C GLN A 357 28.05 11.62 -44.36
N ASN A 358 27.64 11.76 -43.10
CA ASN A 358 26.68 10.85 -42.47
C ASN A 358 25.26 11.13 -42.99
N SER A 359 24.61 10.12 -43.57
CA SER A 359 23.22 10.24 -44.03
C SER A 359 22.22 10.09 -42.87
N PRO A 360 21.05 10.76 -42.92
CA PRO A 360 19.96 10.55 -41.95
C PRO A 360 19.52 9.09 -41.83
N ALA A 361 19.50 8.34 -42.93
CA ALA A 361 19.20 6.91 -42.90
C ALA A 361 20.17 6.12 -42.01
N THR A 362 21.48 6.39 -42.12
CA THR A 362 22.50 5.70 -41.31
C THR A 362 22.28 5.96 -39.81
N GLN A 363 21.94 7.20 -39.44
CA GLN A 363 21.65 7.56 -38.06
C GLN A 363 20.35 6.92 -37.56
N ALA A 364 19.29 6.92 -38.37
CA ALA A 364 18.01 6.32 -38.01
C ALA A 364 18.10 4.79 -37.84
N GLU A 365 18.92 4.11 -38.65
CA GLU A 365 19.18 2.68 -38.46
C GLU A 365 19.88 2.39 -37.12
N GLN A 366 20.86 3.22 -36.74
CA GLN A 366 21.53 3.11 -35.43
C GLN A 366 20.55 3.35 -34.29
N ASP A 367 19.74 4.42 -34.36
CA ASP A 367 18.75 4.74 -33.34
C ASP A 367 17.67 3.64 -33.22
N LYS A 368 17.26 3.05 -34.35
CA LYS A 368 16.31 1.93 -34.39
C LYS A 368 16.90 0.68 -33.76
N CYS A 369 18.15 0.34 -34.05
CA CYS A 369 18.86 -0.78 -33.41
C CYS A 369 18.95 -0.57 -31.90
N GLN A 370 19.31 0.64 -31.47
CA GLN A 370 19.36 1.00 -30.06
C GLN A 370 17.99 0.88 -29.38
N PHE A 371 16.95 1.41 -30.02
CA PHE A 371 15.58 1.35 -29.50
C PHE A 371 15.05 -0.09 -29.39
N LEU A 372 15.29 -0.94 -30.39
CA LEU A 372 14.92 -2.35 -30.33
C LEU A 372 15.70 -3.10 -29.25
N SER A 373 16.97 -2.78 -29.05
CA SER A 373 17.77 -3.32 -27.94
C SER A 373 17.21 -2.90 -26.57
N ASP A 374 16.84 -1.62 -26.41
CA ASP A 374 16.21 -1.11 -25.19
C ASP A 374 14.86 -1.79 -24.92
N GLN A 375 14.03 -1.98 -25.97
CA GLN A 375 12.77 -2.72 -25.83
C GLN A 375 12.98 -4.18 -25.44
N GLY A 376 13.98 -4.85 -26.04
CA GLY A 376 14.36 -6.21 -25.68
C GLY A 376 14.70 -6.32 -24.19
N ARG A 377 15.56 -5.43 -23.69
CA ARG A 377 15.92 -5.37 -22.27
C ARG A 377 14.72 -5.15 -21.34
N ARG A 378 13.77 -4.30 -21.73
CA ARG A 378 12.54 -4.08 -20.94
C ARG A 378 11.67 -5.34 -20.87
N LEU A 379 11.44 -5.99 -22.01
CA LEU A 379 10.65 -7.23 -22.07
C LEU A 379 11.31 -8.36 -21.29
N GLU A 380 12.65 -8.45 -21.32
CA GLU A 380 13.42 -9.41 -20.54
C GLU A 380 13.27 -9.16 -19.03
N SER A 381 13.37 -7.91 -18.58
CA SER A 381 13.13 -7.55 -17.18
C SER A 381 11.70 -7.84 -16.72
N ASP A 382 10.69 -7.55 -17.55
CA ASP A 382 9.29 -7.89 -17.25
C ASP A 382 9.07 -9.42 -17.19
N PHE A 383 9.73 -10.18 -18.07
CA PHE A 383 9.70 -11.64 -18.05
C PHE A 383 10.36 -12.21 -16.79
N GLU A 384 11.50 -11.67 -16.37
CA GLU A 384 12.17 -12.05 -15.12
C GLU A 384 11.29 -11.77 -13.90
N ARG A 385 10.65 -10.59 -13.84
CA ARG A 385 9.70 -10.25 -12.76
C ARG A 385 8.54 -11.24 -12.71
N CYS A 386 7.88 -11.49 -13.85
CA CYS A 386 6.78 -12.46 -13.91
C CYS A 386 7.23 -13.87 -13.51
N THR A 387 8.44 -14.27 -13.88
CA THR A 387 9.01 -15.57 -13.51
C THR A 387 9.30 -15.65 -12.01
N ALA A 388 9.78 -14.57 -11.39
CA ALA A 388 9.99 -14.50 -9.95
C ALA A 388 8.67 -14.61 -9.17
N GLU A 389 7.62 -13.91 -9.63
CA GLU A 389 6.27 -13.99 -9.06
C GLU A 389 5.68 -15.41 -9.20
N LEU A 390 5.87 -16.07 -10.34
CA LEU A 390 5.44 -17.47 -10.51
C LEU A 390 6.19 -18.42 -9.55
N LYS A 391 7.48 -18.19 -9.32
CA LYS A 391 8.26 -18.98 -8.36
C LYS A 391 7.80 -18.77 -6.92
N SER A 392 7.49 -17.53 -6.52
CA SER A 392 6.97 -17.27 -5.17
C SER A 392 5.60 -17.91 -4.97
N LEU A 393 4.70 -17.79 -5.94
CA LEU A 393 3.38 -18.43 -5.90
C LEU A 393 3.48 -19.96 -5.83
N ALA A 394 4.40 -20.58 -6.57
CA ALA A 394 4.62 -22.02 -6.50
C ALA A 394 5.20 -22.47 -5.14
N ALA A 395 6.09 -21.66 -4.54
CA ALA A 395 6.64 -21.92 -3.21
C ALA A 395 5.54 -21.81 -2.12
N ASP A 396 4.65 -20.82 -2.24
CA ASP A 396 3.50 -20.66 -1.35
C ASP A 396 2.53 -21.83 -1.46
N ASP A 397 2.20 -22.29 -2.67
CA ASP A 397 1.33 -23.46 -2.89
C ASP A 397 1.93 -24.74 -2.26
N THR A 398 3.24 -24.95 -2.43
CA THR A 398 3.96 -26.09 -1.83
C THR A 398 3.94 -26.03 -0.31
N ARG A 399 4.15 -24.84 0.27
CA ARG A 399 4.09 -24.61 1.72
C ARG A 399 2.70 -24.90 2.26
N VAL A 400 1.65 -24.35 1.64
CA VAL A 400 0.25 -24.55 2.06
C VAL A 400 -0.15 -26.03 1.96
N SER A 401 0.27 -26.73 0.90
CA SER A 401 0.03 -28.16 0.74
C SER A 401 0.71 -28.99 1.83
N THR A 402 1.96 -28.66 2.17
CA THR A 402 2.73 -29.34 3.22
C THR A 402 2.11 -29.13 4.61
N GLU A 403 1.74 -27.89 4.95
CA GLU A 403 1.05 -27.56 6.20
C GLU A 403 -0.30 -28.29 6.31
N SER A 404 -1.05 -28.38 5.20
CA SER A 404 -2.32 -29.09 5.14
C SER A 404 -2.15 -30.60 5.36
N ALA A 405 -1.14 -31.22 4.75
CA ALA A 405 -0.82 -32.64 4.93
C ALA A 405 -0.37 -32.96 6.37
N GLN A 406 0.44 -32.09 6.99
CA GLN A 406 0.86 -32.25 8.39
C GLN A 406 -0.32 -32.13 9.36
N ARG A 407 -1.23 -31.17 9.13
CA ARG A 407 -2.47 -31.05 9.91
C ARG A 407 -3.35 -32.28 9.77
N LEU A 408 -3.51 -32.82 8.56
CA LEU A 408 -4.29 -34.03 8.33
C LEU A 408 -3.67 -35.25 9.05
N ALA A 409 -2.36 -35.45 8.95
CA ALA A 409 -1.66 -36.53 9.65
C ALA A 409 -1.77 -36.41 11.17
N GLY A 410 -1.67 -35.19 11.72
CA GLY A 410 -1.87 -34.92 13.14
C GLY A 410 -3.30 -35.21 13.60
N LEU A 411 -4.30 -34.85 12.79
CA LEU A 411 -5.71 -35.15 13.06
C LEU A 411 -6.00 -36.66 12.99
N GLU A 412 -5.43 -37.38 12.02
CA GLU A 412 -5.57 -38.83 11.91
C GLU A 412 -4.93 -39.58 13.08
N ALA A 413 -3.74 -39.16 13.53
CA ALA A 413 -3.09 -39.73 14.70
C ALA A 413 -3.93 -39.50 15.97
N ARG A 414 -4.45 -38.27 16.12
CA ARG A 414 -5.36 -37.92 17.22
C ARG A 414 -6.65 -38.74 17.17
N ASN A 415 -7.19 -38.98 15.97
CA ASN A 415 -8.41 -39.76 15.80
C ASN A 415 -8.18 -41.23 16.17
N ARG A 416 -7.04 -41.83 15.81
CA ARG A 416 -6.66 -43.19 16.25
C ARG A 416 -6.46 -43.27 17.76
N GLU A 417 -5.82 -42.27 18.37
CA GLU A 417 -5.69 -42.18 19.84
C GLU A 417 -7.06 -42.09 20.52
N LEU A 418 -7.97 -41.30 19.96
CA LEU A 418 -9.35 -41.15 20.45
C LEU A 418 -10.19 -42.41 20.20
N GLU A 419 -9.97 -43.15 19.12
CA GLU A 419 -10.61 -44.45 18.89
C GLU A 419 -10.12 -45.48 19.91
N VAL A 420 -8.81 -45.58 20.15
CA VAL A 420 -8.24 -46.48 21.17
C VAL A 420 -8.71 -46.08 22.58
N SER A 421 -8.66 -44.79 22.89
CA SER A 421 -9.15 -44.25 24.16
C SER A 421 -10.66 -44.42 24.29
N GLY A 422 -11.43 -44.22 23.22
CA GLY A 422 -12.87 -44.44 23.16
C GLY A 422 -13.25 -45.90 23.34
N ILE A 423 -12.49 -46.85 22.77
CA ILE A 423 -12.65 -48.29 23.01
C ILE A 423 -12.31 -48.61 24.47
N ALA A 424 -11.20 -48.09 25.00
CA ALA A 424 -10.80 -48.29 26.39
C ALA A 424 -11.82 -47.70 27.38
N LEU A 425 -12.34 -46.51 27.10
CA LEU A 425 -13.38 -45.84 27.86
C LEU A 425 -14.73 -46.54 27.70
N ALA A 426 -15.05 -47.12 26.55
CA ALA A 426 -16.28 -47.91 26.36
C ALA A 426 -16.22 -49.24 27.14
N VAL A 427 -15.05 -49.90 27.15
CA VAL A 427 -14.80 -51.09 27.99
C VAL A 427 -14.89 -50.71 29.46
N ARG A 428 -14.19 -49.65 29.87
CA ARG A 428 -14.19 -49.16 31.24
C ARG A 428 -15.56 -48.64 31.68
N ALA A 429 -16.34 -48.03 30.79
CA ALA A 429 -17.72 -47.61 31.04
C ALA A 429 -18.67 -48.80 31.12
N LYS A 430 -18.43 -49.90 30.40
CA LYS A 430 -19.16 -51.15 30.59
C LYS A 430 -18.85 -51.77 31.95
N GLU A 431 -17.58 -51.81 32.34
CA GLU A 431 -17.15 -52.27 33.66
C GLU A 431 -17.73 -51.40 34.77
N LEU A 432 -17.59 -50.08 34.65
CA LEU A 432 -18.12 -49.10 35.59
C LEU A 432 -19.64 -49.09 35.59
N ARG A 433 -20.35 -49.35 34.49
CA ARG A 433 -21.81 -49.51 34.51
C ARG A 433 -22.20 -50.79 35.23
N ALA A 434 -21.53 -51.91 34.99
CA ALA A 434 -21.75 -53.13 35.76
C ALA A 434 -21.45 -52.93 37.26
N GLU A 435 -20.45 -52.10 37.58
CA GLU A 435 -20.06 -51.75 38.93
C GLU A 435 -20.98 -50.72 39.57
N THR A 436 -21.50 -49.76 38.79
CA THR A 436 -22.50 -48.78 39.18
C THR A 436 -23.86 -49.44 39.34
N ASP A 437 -24.25 -50.42 38.53
CA ASP A 437 -25.48 -51.18 38.71
C ASP A 437 -25.42 -52.03 39.99
N ARG A 438 -24.25 -52.61 40.29
CA ARG A 438 -23.98 -53.26 41.59
C ARG A 438 -24.07 -52.24 42.74
N CYS A 439 -23.36 -51.12 42.63
CA CYS A 439 -23.28 -50.09 43.66
C CYS A 439 -24.60 -49.33 43.85
N VAL A 440 -25.41 -49.12 42.80
CA VAL A 440 -26.77 -48.56 42.86
C VAL A 440 -27.74 -49.58 43.45
N SER A 441 -27.54 -50.89 43.24
CA SER A 441 -28.30 -51.91 43.97
C SER A 441 -27.93 -51.93 45.47
N ASP A 442 -26.65 -51.75 45.79
CA ASP A 442 -26.13 -51.70 47.16
C ASP A 442 -26.46 -50.37 47.84
N GLN A 443 -26.53 -49.28 47.08
CA GLN A 443 -26.87 -47.94 47.54
C GLN A 443 -28.39 -47.74 47.60
N LYS A 444 -29.21 -48.39 46.76
CA LYS A 444 -30.67 -48.52 47.03
C LYS A 444 -30.91 -49.24 48.35
N ARG A 445 -30.11 -50.25 48.67
CA ARG A 445 -30.16 -50.94 49.97
C ARG A 445 -29.67 -50.07 51.15
N PHE A 446 -28.83 -49.08 50.89
CA PHE A 446 -28.22 -48.23 51.94
C PHE A 446 -28.87 -46.84 52.09
N VAL A 447 -29.45 -46.27 51.02
CA VAL A 447 -30.05 -44.92 50.97
C VAL A 447 -31.51 -44.89 51.44
N ASP A 448 -32.12 -46.06 51.66
CA ASP A 448 -33.34 -46.16 52.48
C ASP A 448 -33.10 -45.75 53.96
N SER A 449 -31.87 -45.32 54.34
CA SER A 449 -31.49 -45.04 55.73
C SER A 449 -31.05 -43.62 56.15
N SER A 450 -30.99 -42.56 55.31
CA SER A 450 -30.98 -41.16 55.87
C SER A 450 -31.16 -40.02 54.87
N ALA A 451 -31.83 -38.95 55.33
CA ALA A 451 -32.19 -37.76 54.55
C ALA A 451 -31.02 -36.80 54.26
N THR A 452 -29.93 -36.85 55.03
CA THR A 452 -28.80 -35.91 54.95
C THR A 452 -27.92 -36.09 53.70
N GLY A 453 -27.92 -37.29 53.10
CA GLY A 453 -27.12 -37.60 51.90
C GLY A 453 -27.64 -36.96 50.60
N ARG A 454 -28.93 -36.62 50.53
CA ARG A 454 -29.54 -35.99 49.35
C ARG A 454 -29.13 -34.52 49.17
N GLN A 455 -28.94 -33.78 50.26
CA GLN A 455 -28.56 -32.36 50.22
C GLN A 455 -27.09 -32.13 49.82
N CYS A 456 -26.18 -33.04 50.17
CA CYS A 456 -24.76 -32.93 49.82
C CYS A 456 -24.48 -33.22 48.34
N ALA A 457 -25.25 -34.10 47.70
CA ALA A 457 -25.07 -34.47 46.30
C ALA A 457 -25.45 -33.32 45.34
N GLU A 458 -26.55 -32.61 45.62
CA GLU A 458 -26.99 -31.46 44.81
C GLU A 458 -26.03 -30.26 44.94
N GLY A 459 -25.40 -30.07 46.11
CA GLY A 459 -24.40 -29.03 46.33
C GLY A 459 -23.10 -29.26 45.53
N LEU A 460 -22.65 -30.52 45.43
CA LEU A 460 -21.42 -30.88 44.71
C LEU A 460 -21.56 -30.69 43.19
N THR A 461 -22.69 -31.11 42.61
CA THR A 461 -22.95 -30.95 41.17
C THR A 461 -23.04 -29.47 40.78
N ARG A 462 -23.60 -28.63 41.65
CA ARG A 462 -23.69 -27.18 41.43
C ARG A 462 -22.31 -26.51 41.48
N CYS A 463 -21.46 -26.87 42.45
CA CYS A 463 -20.08 -26.37 42.51
C CYS A 463 -19.26 -26.75 41.26
N GLN A 464 -19.51 -27.91 40.66
CA GLN A 464 -18.78 -28.41 39.49
C GLN A 464 -19.15 -27.67 38.19
N LEU A 465 -20.41 -27.27 38.04
CA LEU A 465 -20.89 -26.43 36.93
C LEU A 465 -20.42 -24.97 37.07
N ASP A 466 -20.35 -24.44 38.30
CA ASP A 466 -19.82 -23.11 38.56
C ASP A 466 -18.30 -23.04 38.26
N LEU A 467 -17.54 -24.11 38.55
CA LEU A 467 -16.10 -24.19 38.30
C LEU A 467 -15.74 -24.12 36.81
N THR A 468 -16.51 -24.83 35.96
CA THR A 468 -16.30 -24.84 34.50
C THR A 468 -16.60 -23.47 33.89
N SER A 469 -17.68 -22.81 34.32
CA SER A 469 -17.98 -21.44 33.87
C SER A 469 -16.95 -20.40 34.32
N ILE A 470 -16.29 -20.59 35.47
CA ILE A 470 -15.22 -19.68 35.93
C ILE A 470 -13.95 -19.90 35.11
N ASN A 471 -13.60 -21.15 34.80
CA ASN A 471 -12.42 -21.50 33.99
C ASN A 471 -12.48 -20.91 32.57
N ASP A 472 -13.65 -20.95 31.92
CA ASP A 472 -13.81 -20.34 30.58
C ASP A 472 -13.67 -18.80 30.60
N ARG A 473 -14.11 -18.15 31.68
CA ARG A 473 -13.98 -16.69 31.85
C ARG A 473 -12.54 -16.28 32.12
N GLU A 474 -11.82 -17.10 32.86
CA GLU A 474 -10.39 -16.94 33.16
C GLU A 474 -9.57 -16.98 31.87
N ARG A 475 -9.80 -18.01 31.04
CA ARG A 475 -9.13 -18.17 29.74
C ARG A 475 -9.38 -17.00 28.78
N ASN A 476 -10.63 -16.53 28.69
CA ASN A 476 -10.97 -15.39 27.84
C ASN A 476 -10.33 -14.08 28.32
N ALA A 477 -10.28 -13.85 29.64
CA ALA A 477 -9.65 -12.66 30.20
C ALA A 477 -8.13 -12.63 29.94
N ARG A 478 -7.45 -13.79 29.91
CA ARG A 478 -6.03 -13.88 29.53
C ARG A 478 -5.80 -13.52 28.06
N LEU A 479 -6.65 -14.00 27.15
CA LEU A 479 -6.54 -13.67 25.72
C LEU A 479 -6.69 -12.17 25.46
N ASP A 480 -7.60 -11.49 26.16
CA ASP A 480 -7.78 -10.04 26.05
C ASP A 480 -6.55 -9.26 26.55
N LEU A 481 -5.88 -9.75 27.60
CA LEU A 481 -4.65 -9.16 28.14
C LEU A 481 -3.47 -9.31 27.15
N ASP A 482 -3.32 -10.49 26.53
CA ASP A 482 -2.26 -10.76 25.55
C ASP A 482 -2.42 -9.87 24.31
N ARG A 483 -3.65 -9.71 23.83
CA ARG A 483 -3.95 -8.84 22.67
C ARG A 483 -3.57 -7.38 22.93
N ALA A 484 -4.01 -6.82 24.06
CA ALA A 484 -3.68 -5.44 24.44
C ALA A 484 -2.17 -5.23 24.62
N THR A 485 -1.45 -6.26 25.08
CA THR A 485 0.00 -6.22 25.26
C THR A 485 0.74 -6.14 23.92
N ALA A 486 0.29 -6.90 22.91
CA ALA A 486 0.88 -6.87 21.56
C ALA A 486 0.63 -5.51 20.86
N GLU A 487 -0.55 -4.93 21.01
CA GLU A 487 -0.89 -3.62 20.43
C GLU A 487 -0.04 -2.49 21.06
N ARG A 488 0.18 -2.52 22.38
CA ARG A 488 1.08 -1.59 23.07
C ARG A 488 2.52 -1.68 22.56
N GLN A 489 3.07 -2.90 22.42
CA GLN A 489 4.45 -3.09 21.95
C GLN A 489 4.67 -2.49 20.56
N THR A 490 3.68 -2.61 19.69
CA THR A 490 3.70 -2.02 18.34
C THR A 490 3.78 -0.49 18.38
N LEU A 491 3.01 0.15 19.27
CA LEU A 491 3.05 1.60 19.45
C LEU A 491 4.40 2.08 20.02
N MET A 492 4.97 1.37 20.98
CA MET A 492 6.29 1.71 21.55
C MET A 492 7.40 1.60 20.51
N ALA A 493 7.38 0.57 19.65
CA ALA A 493 8.35 0.43 18.55
C ALA A 493 8.29 1.62 17.59
N ARG A 494 7.08 2.14 17.30
CA ARG A 494 6.90 3.30 16.43
C ARG A 494 7.42 4.60 17.06
N VAL A 495 7.25 4.78 18.37
CA VAL A 495 7.86 5.90 19.11
C VAL A 495 9.38 5.85 19.05
N ALA A 496 9.99 4.68 19.28
CA ALA A 496 11.44 4.51 19.23
C ALA A 496 12.03 4.85 17.85
N VAL A 497 11.35 4.46 16.76
CA VAL A 497 11.74 4.81 15.38
C VAL A 497 11.70 6.31 15.15
N LEU A 498 10.66 6.99 15.66
CA LEU A 498 10.56 8.44 15.55
C LEU A 498 11.64 9.11 16.39
N GLU A 499 11.86 8.72 17.64
CA GLU A 499 12.88 9.29 18.51
C GLU A 499 14.29 9.20 17.90
N ALA A 500 14.65 8.05 17.30
CA ALA A 500 15.94 7.82 16.65
C ALA A 500 16.18 8.63 15.36
N ARG A 501 15.18 9.32 14.83
CA ARG A 501 15.30 10.15 13.64
C ARG A 501 15.97 11.49 13.98
N ASP A 502 17.24 11.66 13.64
CA ASP A 502 17.98 12.92 13.85
C ASP A 502 17.34 14.09 13.08
N ILE A 503 17.11 15.21 13.78
CA ILE A 503 16.71 16.49 13.18
C ILE A 503 17.94 17.41 13.26
N PRO A 504 18.39 18.04 12.16
CA PRO A 504 19.54 18.93 12.17
C PRO A 504 19.32 20.14 13.11
N PRO A 505 20.35 20.61 13.84
CA PRO A 505 20.19 21.59 14.91
C PRO A 505 19.70 22.96 14.42
N ALA A 506 18.91 23.60 15.28
CA ALA A 506 18.09 24.80 15.08
C ALA A 506 18.87 26.06 14.65
N LYS A 507 19.22 26.13 13.36
CA LYS A 507 19.65 27.39 12.70
C LYS A 507 18.62 27.93 11.69
N CYS A 508 17.49 27.26 11.50
CA CYS A 508 16.43 27.67 10.56
C CYS A 508 15.02 27.53 11.18
N PRO A 509 14.11 28.48 10.96
CA PRO A 509 12.71 28.38 11.45
C PRO A 509 11.96 27.17 10.86
N VAL A 510 12.45 26.59 9.75
CA VAL A 510 11.92 25.36 9.13
C VAL A 510 12.25 24.11 9.95
N SER A 511 13.45 24.02 10.54
CA SER A 511 13.83 22.89 11.40
C SER A 511 13.08 22.89 12.73
N GLU A 512 12.65 24.08 13.18
CA GLU A 512 11.81 24.25 14.37
C GLU A 512 10.38 23.73 14.11
N GLY A 513 9.82 23.98 12.91
CA GLY A 513 8.51 23.45 12.51
C GLY A 513 8.47 21.93 12.33
N ASP A 514 9.51 21.32 11.77
CA ASP A 514 9.59 19.87 11.61
C ASP A 514 9.93 19.14 12.92
N ALA A 515 10.70 19.78 13.82
CA ALA A 515 10.85 19.33 15.19
C ALA A 515 9.51 19.36 15.94
N ASN A 516 8.75 20.45 15.84
CA ASN A 516 7.44 20.57 16.48
C ASN A 516 6.44 19.52 15.97
N ARG A 517 6.40 19.22 14.66
CA ARG A 517 5.52 18.15 14.12
C ARG A 517 5.92 16.75 14.59
N LYS A 518 7.23 16.46 14.63
CA LYS A 518 7.73 15.19 15.17
C LYS A 518 7.36 15.05 16.65
N GLU A 519 7.53 16.13 17.42
CA GLU A 519 7.16 16.18 18.83
C GLU A 519 5.64 16.02 19.04
N GLU A 520 4.81 16.61 18.17
CA GLU A 520 3.34 16.43 18.18
C GLU A 520 2.92 14.97 17.88
N GLU A 521 3.54 14.31 16.90
CA GLU A 521 3.27 12.90 16.58
C GLU A 521 3.72 11.97 17.71
N ILE A 522 4.91 12.21 18.28
CA ILE A 522 5.39 11.49 19.46
C ILE A 522 4.45 11.72 20.66
N ALA A 523 3.98 12.94 20.87
CA ALA A 523 3.03 13.25 21.93
C ALA A 523 1.68 12.53 21.74
N ASP A 524 1.17 12.43 20.51
CA ASP A 524 -0.06 11.69 20.23
C ASP A 524 0.08 10.19 20.47
N LEU A 525 1.18 9.58 19.99
CA LEU A 525 1.48 8.17 20.21
C LEU A 525 1.65 7.87 21.71
N ARG A 526 2.33 8.75 22.46
CA ARG A 526 2.46 8.62 23.92
C ARG A 526 1.10 8.72 24.63
N ARG A 527 0.17 9.58 24.17
CA ARG A 527 -1.21 9.61 24.70
C ARG A 527 -1.95 8.29 24.48
N ARG A 528 -1.81 7.67 23.30
CA ARG A 528 -2.42 6.36 23.00
C ARG A 528 -1.79 5.24 23.81
N ILE A 529 -0.47 5.24 23.99
CA ILE A 529 0.22 4.29 24.87
C ILE A 529 -0.33 4.41 26.30
N LEU A 530 -0.52 5.63 26.80
CA LEU A 530 -1.09 5.86 28.12
C LEU A 530 -2.54 5.35 28.25
N GLN A 531 -3.34 5.43 27.18
CA GLN A 531 -4.67 4.82 27.14
C GLN A 531 -4.58 3.29 27.21
N PHE A 532 -3.70 2.67 26.44
CA PHE A 532 -3.47 1.22 26.49
C PHE A 532 -2.87 0.76 27.83
N ASP A 533 -2.01 1.55 28.47
CA ASP A 533 -1.49 1.26 29.81
C ASP A 533 -2.63 1.23 30.84
N HIS A 534 -3.61 2.13 30.71
CA HIS A 534 -4.81 2.11 31.55
C HIS A 534 -5.69 0.88 31.27
N GLU A 535 -5.87 0.50 29.99
CA GLU A 535 -6.61 -0.71 29.61
C GLU A 535 -5.91 -1.99 30.08
N LEU A 536 -4.58 -2.05 30.00
CA LEU A 536 -3.78 -3.16 30.52
C LEU A 536 -3.91 -3.27 32.03
N ALA A 537 -3.84 -2.15 32.77
CA ALA A 537 -4.06 -2.16 34.21
C ALA A 537 -5.46 -2.67 34.57
N LYS A 538 -6.48 -2.27 33.80
CA LYS A 538 -7.87 -2.73 33.96
C LYS A 538 -8.03 -4.21 33.63
N ASN A 539 -7.44 -4.68 32.55
CA ASN A 539 -7.50 -6.08 32.12
C ASN A 539 -6.72 -6.99 33.06
N ALA A 540 -5.54 -6.58 33.52
CA ALA A 540 -4.78 -7.27 34.55
C ALA A 540 -5.57 -7.33 35.88
N GLY A 541 -6.27 -6.26 36.25
CA GLY A 541 -7.19 -6.25 37.39
C GLY A 541 -8.35 -7.24 37.24
N ARG A 542 -8.91 -7.39 36.03
CA ARG A 542 -9.96 -8.38 35.73
C ARG A 542 -9.44 -9.80 35.81
N VAL A 543 -8.28 -10.09 35.20
CA VAL A 543 -7.62 -11.41 35.27
C VAL A 543 -7.37 -11.77 36.73
N ARG A 544 -6.75 -10.87 37.49
CA ARG A 544 -6.51 -11.06 38.93
C ARG A 544 -7.80 -11.32 39.71
N ALA A 545 -8.90 -10.62 39.41
CA ALA A 545 -10.18 -10.82 40.08
C ALA A 545 -10.86 -12.15 39.73
N VAL A 546 -10.75 -12.62 38.49
CA VAL A 546 -11.31 -13.91 38.05
C VAL A 546 -10.47 -15.06 38.62
N GLU A 547 -9.15 -14.94 38.55
CA GLU A 547 -8.19 -15.91 39.10
C GLU A 547 -8.39 -16.08 40.61
N LYS A 548 -8.56 -14.97 41.34
CA LYS A 548 -8.85 -15.00 42.78
C LYS A 548 -10.10 -15.82 43.10
N ARG A 549 -11.17 -15.68 42.31
CA ARG A 549 -12.42 -16.45 42.47
C ARG A 549 -12.24 -17.92 42.14
N TYR A 550 -11.41 -18.23 41.13
CA TYR A 550 -11.09 -19.59 40.75
C TYR A 550 -10.31 -20.31 41.85
N ILE A 551 -9.24 -19.67 42.35
CA ILE A 551 -8.46 -20.15 43.50
C ILE A 551 -9.36 -20.33 44.73
N GLU A 552 -10.23 -19.36 45.03
CA GLU A 552 -11.17 -19.43 46.17
C GLU A 552 -12.10 -20.64 46.06
N ALA A 553 -12.63 -20.94 44.87
CA ALA A 553 -13.51 -22.07 44.63
C ALA A 553 -12.78 -23.41 44.81
N LEU A 554 -11.59 -23.54 44.23
CA LEU A 554 -10.74 -24.73 44.36
C LEU A 554 -10.32 -24.96 45.83
N MET A 555 -9.86 -23.91 46.52
CA MET A 555 -9.47 -23.98 47.93
C MET A 555 -10.63 -24.35 48.84
N ARG A 556 -11.84 -23.83 48.58
CA ARG A 556 -13.06 -24.22 49.31
C ARG A 556 -13.35 -25.70 49.17
N GLN A 557 -13.34 -26.20 47.94
CA GLN A 557 -13.65 -27.60 47.66
C GLN A 557 -12.57 -28.52 48.26
N ALA A 558 -11.29 -28.16 48.11
CA ALA A 558 -10.18 -28.91 48.68
C ALA A 558 -10.23 -28.91 50.21
N SER A 559 -10.48 -27.77 50.85
CA SER A 559 -10.64 -27.67 52.31
C SER A 559 -11.79 -28.52 52.85
N ALA A 560 -12.92 -28.53 52.14
CA ALA A 560 -14.08 -29.35 52.50
C ALA A 560 -13.76 -30.84 52.36
N ASN A 561 -13.18 -31.26 51.23
CA ASN A 561 -12.76 -32.64 50.99
C ASN A 561 -11.73 -33.10 52.02
N ALA A 562 -10.74 -32.28 52.34
CA ALA A 562 -9.78 -32.56 53.39
C ALA A 562 -10.46 -32.73 54.76
N SER A 563 -11.40 -31.84 55.12
CA SER A 563 -12.09 -31.92 56.40
C SER A 563 -12.95 -33.17 56.51
N PHE A 564 -13.66 -33.55 55.44
CA PHE A 564 -14.48 -34.77 55.42
C PHE A 564 -13.62 -36.04 55.41
N GLY A 565 -12.54 -36.04 54.63
CA GLY A 565 -11.56 -37.14 54.63
C GLY A 565 -10.97 -37.35 56.02
N TRP A 566 -10.55 -36.27 56.69
CA TRP A 566 -10.05 -36.34 58.06
C TRP A 566 -11.12 -36.81 59.04
N GLU A 567 -12.31 -36.20 59.03
CA GLU A 567 -13.39 -36.57 59.96
C GLU A 567 -13.71 -38.06 59.83
N ARG A 568 -13.79 -38.59 58.61
CA ARG A 568 -14.07 -40.00 58.38
C ARG A 568 -12.93 -40.91 58.83
N LEU A 569 -11.69 -40.56 58.52
CA LEU A 569 -10.52 -41.41 58.83
C LEU A 569 -10.10 -41.33 60.30
N ALA A 570 -10.17 -40.16 60.93
CA ALA A 570 -9.75 -39.93 62.31
C ALA A 570 -10.78 -40.44 63.34
N ARG A 571 -12.08 -40.38 63.03
CA ARG A 571 -13.16 -40.92 63.89
C ARG A 571 -12.98 -42.40 64.16
N TRP A 572 -12.43 -43.17 63.21
CA TRP A 572 -12.10 -44.58 63.37
C TRP A 572 -11.29 -44.86 64.66
N ASN A 573 -10.37 -43.96 64.99
CA ASN A 573 -9.47 -44.11 66.14
C ASN A 573 -10.04 -43.55 67.46
N HIS A 574 -11.12 -42.77 67.43
CA HIS A 574 -11.63 -42.05 68.61
C HIS A 574 -13.07 -42.42 69.00
N GLU A 575 -13.96 -42.68 68.04
CA GLU A 575 -15.40 -42.86 68.31
C GLU A 575 -15.89 -44.31 68.24
N TYR A 576 -15.11 -45.19 67.60
CA TYR A 576 -15.47 -46.60 67.46
C TYR A 576 -14.89 -47.42 68.61
N THR A 577 -15.69 -48.31 69.19
CA THR A 577 -15.29 -49.17 70.32
C THR A 577 -14.25 -50.22 69.89
N ALA A 578 -13.59 -50.86 70.85
CA ALA A 578 -12.66 -51.96 70.56
C ALA A 578 -13.33 -53.14 69.83
N SER A 579 -14.66 -53.27 69.93
CA SER A 579 -15.47 -54.23 69.18
C SER A 579 -15.64 -53.79 67.71
N ASP A 580 -16.06 -52.55 67.48
CA ASP A 580 -16.30 -52.02 66.13
C ASP A 580 -15.01 -52.01 65.28
N ARG A 581 -13.86 -51.77 65.91
CA ARG A 581 -12.56 -51.79 65.22
C ARG A 581 -12.13 -53.19 64.76
N ARG A 582 -12.80 -54.24 65.20
CA ARG A 582 -12.59 -55.63 64.75
C ARG A 582 -13.52 -55.99 63.59
N ASP A 583 -14.51 -55.17 63.24
CA ASP A 583 -15.36 -55.38 62.07
C ASP A 583 -14.63 -54.91 60.79
N PRO A 584 -14.21 -55.85 59.92
CA PRO A 584 -13.47 -55.53 58.72
C PRO A 584 -14.33 -54.89 57.63
N VAL A 585 -15.65 -55.09 57.64
CA VAL A 585 -16.57 -54.51 56.66
C VAL A 585 -16.83 -53.05 57.01
N LEU A 586 -17.12 -52.76 58.27
CA LEU A 586 -17.30 -51.39 58.75
C LEU A 586 -16.02 -50.57 58.59
N LYS A 587 -14.86 -51.16 58.89
CA LYS A 587 -13.55 -50.54 58.64
C LYS A 587 -13.38 -50.14 57.18
N ARG A 588 -13.69 -51.06 56.26
CA ARG A 588 -13.54 -50.84 54.83
C ARG A 588 -14.48 -49.75 54.33
N GLN A 589 -15.74 -49.75 54.75
CA GLN A 589 -16.71 -48.72 54.35
C GLN A 589 -16.31 -47.31 54.81
N VAL A 590 -15.81 -47.18 56.04
CA VAL A 590 -15.37 -45.88 56.58
C VAL A 590 -14.08 -45.40 55.90
N PHE A 591 -13.10 -46.29 55.71
CA PHE A 591 -11.85 -45.96 55.03
C PHE A 591 -12.05 -45.67 53.55
N ASP A 592 -12.80 -46.48 52.80
CA ASP A 592 -13.05 -46.28 51.37
C ASP A 592 -13.71 -44.91 51.10
N ALA A 593 -14.64 -44.48 51.96
CA ALA A 593 -15.26 -43.16 51.85
C ALA A 593 -14.27 -42.03 52.18
N GLY A 594 -13.44 -42.20 53.22
CA GLY A 594 -12.40 -41.24 53.59
C GLY A 594 -11.31 -41.10 52.52
N GLU A 595 -10.85 -42.22 51.96
CA GLU A 595 -9.84 -42.28 50.90
C GLU A 595 -10.29 -41.56 49.63
N ARG A 596 -11.57 -41.67 49.24
CA ARG A 596 -12.12 -40.92 48.10
C ARG A 596 -12.04 -39.42 48.29
N TYR A 597 -12.41 -38.91 49.47
CA TYR A 597 -12.28 -37.48 49.76
C TYR A 597 -10.81 -37.00 49.75
N VAL A 598 -9.88 -37.83 50.21
CA VAL A 598 -8.44 -37.51 50.16
C VAL A 598 -7.90 -37.56 48.74
N ALA A 599 -8.40 -38.47 47.89
CA ALA A 599 -8.05 -38.53 46.47
C ALA A 599 -8.53 -37.28 45.72
N ASP A 600 -9.78 -36.87 45.92
CA ASP A 600 -10.33 -35.65 45.31
C ASP A 600 -9.58 -34.40 45.81
N TYR A 601 -9.20 -34.38 47.10
CA TYR A 601 -8.34 -33.33 47.65
C TYR A 601 -6.98 -33.26 46.94
N LEU A 602 -6.30 -34.39 46.73
CA LEU A 602 -5.02 -34.44 46.04
C LEU A 602 -5.10 -33.89 44.61
N THR A 603 -6.15 -34.25 43.86
CA THR A 603 -6.37 -33.72 42.51
C THR A 603 -6.53 -32.20 42.52
N LEU A 604 -7.34 -31.65 43.43
CA LEU A 604 -7.53 -30.20 43.54
C LEU A 604 -6.26 -29.46 43.96
N VAL A 605 -5.44 -30.06 44.81
CA VAL A 605 -4.15 -29.49 45.23
C VAL A 605 -3.13 -29.47 44.08
N GLN A 606 -3.09 -30.51 43.26
CA GLN A 606 -2.26 -30.53 42.04
C GLN A 606 -2.71 -29.45 41.05
N GLN A 607 -4.02 -29.32 40.84
CA GLN A 607 -4.57 -28.29 39.97
C GLN A 607 -4.23 -26.87 40.45
N LEU A 608 -4.35 -26.60 41.75
CA LEU A 608 -3.91 -25.35 42.37
C LEU A 608 -2.39 -25.11 42.20
N ALA A 609 -1.57 -26.16 42.24
CA ALA A 609 -0.13 -26.03 42.08
C ALA A 609 0.27 -25.66 40.63
N ASP A 610 -0.37 -26.29 39.64
CA ASP A 610 0.05 -26.24 38.24
C ASP A 610 -0.62 -25.12 37.43
N GLU A 611 -1.87 -24.76 37.76
CA GLU A 611 -2.71 -23.92 36.89
C GLU A 611 -2.95 -22.49 37.41
N THR A 612 -2.44 -22.13 38.59
CA THR A 612 -2.83 -20.85 39.24
C THR A 612 -1.67 -20.01 39.80
N MET A 613 -1.90 -18.70 39.94
CA MET A 613 -0.91 -17.70 40.39
C MET A 613 -0.53 -17.86 41.89
N PRO A 614 0.71 -18.26 42.23
CA PRO A 614 1.14 -18.53 43.60
C PRO A 614 0.98 -17.35 44.59
N GLU A 615 1.14 -16.12 44.11
CA GLU A 615 1.11 -14.89 44.88
C GLU A 615 -0.29 -14.52 45.40
N LEU A 616 -1.36 -15.05 44.81
CA LEU A 616 -2.74 -14.76 45.22
C LEU A 616 -3.20 -15.68 46.36
N PHE A 617 -2.50 -16.78 46.62
CA PHE A 617 -2.87 -17.78 47.61
C PHE A 617 -2.97 -17.22 49.04
N PRO A 618 -2.00 -16.45 49.55
CA PRO A 618 -2.09 -15.92 50.92
C PRO A 618 -3.30 -15.00 51.12
N GLU A 619 -3.63 -14.19 50.10
CA GLU A 619 -4.79 -13.29 50.12
C GLU A 619 -6.11 -14.06 50.13
N VAL A 620 -6.27 -15.02 49.20
CA VAL A 620 -7.47 -15.87 49.13
C VAL A 620 -7.63 -16.71 50.39
N LYS A 621 -6.53 -17.26 50.92
CA LYS A 621 -6.52 -18.01 52.16
C LYS A 621 -7.02 -17.17 53.33
N ALA A 622 -6.55 -15.93 53.46
CA ALA A 622 -6.96 -15.04 54.55
C ALA A 622 -8.47 -14.73 54.49
N GLU A 623 -9.00 -14.41 53.32
CA GLU A 623 -10.43 -14.17 53.11
C GLU A 623 -11.28 -15.39 53.40
N LEU A 624 -10.86 -16.55 52.91
CA LEU A 624 -11.57 -17.80 53.13
C LEU A 624 -11.51 -18.23 54.60
N SER A 625 -10.38 -18.02 55.27
CA SER A 625 -10.20 -18.27 56.70
C SER A 625 -11.14 -17.40 57.55
N ALA A 626 -11.28 -16.10 57.20
CA ALA A 626 -12.24 -15.20 57.85
C ALA A 626 -13.70 -15.61 57.58
N TRP A 627 -14.02 -16.02 56.36
CA TRP A 627 -15.34 -16.50 55.98
C TRP A 627 -15.74 -17.80 56.70
N LEU A 628 -14.79 -18.73 56.87
CA LEU A 628 -15.00 -19.97 57.62
C LEU A 628 -15.17 -19.70 59.12
N LEU A 629 -14.43 -18.73 59.67
CA LEU A 629 -14.58 -18.28 61.05
C LEU A 629 -15.97 -17.70 61.32
N ALA A 630 -16.48 -16.86 60.41
CA ALA A 630 -17.83 -16.30 60.52
C ALA A 630 -18.96 -17.34 60.43
N ARG A 631 -18.67 -18.53 59.90
CA ARG A 631 -19.62 -19.66 59.74
C ARG A 631 -19.41 -20.78 60.76
N ASP A 632 -18.56 -20.53 61.77
CA ASP A 632 -18.22 -21.48 62.83
C ASP A 632 -17.74 -22.84 62.30
N LYS A 633 -16.81 -22.81 61.32
CA LYS A 633 -16.20 -24.02 60.72
C LYS A 633 -14.71 -24.15 61.06
N PRO A 634 -14.33 -24.43 62.33
CA PRO A 634 -12.93 -24.40 62.77
C PRO A 634 -12.07 -25.51 62.14
N GLN A 635 -12.65 -26.67 61.83
CA GLN A 635 -11.91 -27.80 61.22
C GLN A 635 -11.53 -27.50 59.76
N GLN A 636 -12.47 -26.98 58.95
CA GLN A 636 -12.17 -26.56 57.58
C GLN A 636 -11.15 -25.42 57.54
N ARG A 637 -11.11 -24.58 58.58
CA ARG A 637 -10.09 -23.52 58.69
C ARG A 637 -8.68 -24.12 58.87
N LYS A 638 -8.52 -25.13 59.74
CA LYS A 638 -7.24 -25.84 59.93
C LYS A 638 -6.77 -26.54 58.64
N THR A 639 -7.69 -27.06 57.81
CA THR A 639 -7.30 -27.71 56.55
C THR A 639 -6.71 -26.74 55.52
N LEU A 640 -6.93 -25.43 55.64
CA LEU A 640 -6.27 -24.43 54.79
C LEU A 640 -4.77 -24.31 55.08
N ASP A 641 -4.35 -24.55 56.33
CA ASP A 641 -2.92 -24.58 56.70
C ASP A 641 -2.23 -25.82 56.14
N LEU A 642 -2.94 -26.95 56.16
CA LEU A 642 -2.48 -28.19 55.55
C LEU A 642 -2.36 -28.08 54.02
N LEU A 643 -3.36 -27.45 53.38
CA LEU A 643 -3.36 -27.21 51.94
C LEU A 643 -2.20 -26.30 51.51
N GLU A 644 -1.92 -25.22 52.24
CA GLU A 644 -0.78 -24.35 51.96
C GLU A 644 0.56 -25.11 52.01
N ARG A 645 0.74 -25.98 53.00
CA ARG A 645 1.96 -26.80 53.12
C ARG A 645 2.12 -27.74 51.94
N HIS A 646 1.05 -28.46 51.57
CA HIS A 646 1.08 -29.39 50.45
C HIS A 646 1.34 -28.69 49.11
N LEU A 647 0.80 -27.49 48.93
CA LEU A 647 1.11 -26.66 47.76
C LEU A 647 2.58 -26.25 47.74
N HIS A 648 3.15 -25.89 48.89
CA HIS A 648 4.57 -25.59 49.00
C HIS A 648 5.44 -26.79 48.65
N GLU A 649 5.09 -27.99 49.12
CA GLU A 649 5.80 -29.23 48.80
C GLU A 649 5.76 -29.54 47.31
N LEU A 650 4.59 -29.48 46.66
CA LEU A 650 4.49 -29.71 45.21
C LEU A 650 5.30 -28.68 44.41
N ARG A 651 5.21 -27.39 44.76
CA ARG A 651 5.93 -26.32 44.05
C ARG A 651 7.44 -26.37 44.25
N THR A 652 7.91 -26.97 45.33
CA THR A 652 9.34 -27.22 45.58
C THR A 652 9.81 -28.55 44.98
N GLY A 653 8.96 -29.24 44.21
CA GLY A 653 9.28 -30.47 43.48
C GLY A 653 9.15 -31.75 44.30
N ARG A 654 8.54 -31.70 45.49
CA ARG A 654 8.27 -32.88 46.31
C ARG A 654 6.90 -33.46 45.92
N PRO A 655 6.84 -34.70 45.39
CA PRO A 655 5.58 -35.31 44.99
C PRO A 655 4.74 -35.73 46.22
N LEU A 656 3.43 -35.45 46.18
CA LEU A 656 2.46 -35.94 47.15
C LEU A 656 1.83 -37.25 46.67
N ARG A 657 1.80 -38.27 47.54
CA ARG A 657 1.20 -39.58 47.23
C ARG A 657 -0.07 -39.81 48.05
N LEU A 658 -1.08 -40.40 47.43
CA LEU A 658 -2.38 -40.66 48.07
C LEU A 658 -2.25 -41.48 49.35
N GLU A 659 -1.48 -42.56 49.32
CA GLU A 659 -1.28 -43.46 50.47
C GLU A 659 -0.65 -42.73 51.68
N GLU A 660 0.29 -41.82 51.42
CA GLU A 660 0.97 -41.02 52.44
C GLU A 660 0.01 -39.99 53.05
N LEU A 661 -0.85 -39.38 52.22
CA LEU A 661 -1.89 -38.47 52.66
C LEU A 661 -2.97 -39.18 53.48
N VAL A 662 -3.48 -40.32 53.04
CA VAL A 662 -4.47 -41.12 53.78
C VAL A 662 -3.91 -41.51 55.16
N LYS A 663 -2.65 -41.93 55.21
CA LYS A 663 -1.95 -42.25 56.47
C LYS A 663 -1.76 -41.01 57.35
N SER A 664 -1.46 -39.85 56.76
CA SER A 664 -1.34 -38.57 57.48
C SER A 664 -2.68 -38.16 58.08
N PHE A 665 -3.76 -38.14 57.30
CA PHE A 665 -5.11 -37.77 57.73
C PHE A 665 -5.68 -38.72 58.79
N SER A 666 -5.33 -40.01 58.74
CA SER A 666 -5.75 -41.01 59.72
C SER A 666 -5.10 -40.84 61.10
N ASN A 667 -3.91 -40.21 61.16
CA ASN A 667 -3.12 -40.05 62.38
C ASN A 667 -3.04 -38.59 62.87
N ALA A 668 -3.57 -37.63 62.09
CA ALA A 668 -3.19 -36.21 62.08
C ALA A 668 -3.28 -35.50 63.45
N PRO A 669 -2.15 -35.17 64.12
CA PRO A 669 -2.14 -34.38 65.35
C PRO A 669 -2.47 -32.89 65.11
N GLU A 670 -2.36 -32.41 63.87
CA GLU A 670 -2.51 -31.00 63.50
C GLU A 670 -3.98 -30.56 63.31
N MET A 671 -4.88 -31.54 63.18
CA MET A 671 -6.32 -31.32 63.01
C MET A 671 -7.10 -31.46 64.33
N ASN A 672 -6.51 -32.10 65.34
CA ASN A 672 -7.04 -32.24 66.70
C ASN A 672 -7.07 -30.91 67.46
#